data_AF-A0A814WF72-F1
#
_entry.id   AF-A0A814WF72-F1
#
_cell.length_a   1.000
_cell.length_b   1.000
_cell.length_c   1.000
_cell.angle_alpha   90.00
_cell.angle_beta   90.00
_cell.angle_gamma   90.00
#
_symmetry.space_group_name_H-M   'P 1'
#
loop_
_entity.id
_entity.type
_entity.pdbx_description
1 polymer ?
#
loop_
_entity_poly.entity_id
_entity_poly.type
_entity_poly.pdbx_seq_one_letter_code
_entity_poly.pdbx_strand_id
1 'polypeptide(L)'
;MTYVDCKNAVNIRIEFHTEKSIRLYSTFLVKYSWCFLLLGLVICIALGLSAILGGDLPDFNDPTKGFVPRGKNTLTSRLFVLERVKKELDKQIAAAKQTNNTKISLDTNQNEEEDEDLDYDDSISQSDLLKDLEGSSDTCAFPSNTEEKCLTNKQVYNLLNNRSDPIRFGKAIEHQINKPHEQMCTSIDLNRHYEVYFESSNKSSENLLTIENLRSLCHKQENLLQLFQLNSTCHYTLPQMISYFSNKPNCSELTENDITSFVYRIQRCHKLYQTGLIRLAGLKRYRTRPIELFEYDSCFRYNFTFLSLEYLLDKTFLSTNQTRYTAMWFLKPKQAKKLLNGSEIHTANSAYDLFIRHFYRNPKFDDGWTRISALNFLDIRISTAMKQIRADMFFVILAISLIVGVTIIYLRSITVALMTNICVVFSFACAYFAYKIALGIDLFPYINLMSTFILIGISCDNVFVIFDAWYSEKLDIYNEARLQNRQIEFYGKLTQQQEQQYHRDWDYTMSVIRKKLLTKENQNQADSSVENHEEEEEEYFDRIKNPDLIRMMKVNDEQMIQMMGGLLRHAAASVFVTSFTTSAAFFTNMITRIAYVQLFGLFMGFSILFNFLMSITMIVSFVIVYEKVCEPLSARLGLFNHFPSLFDKTLASLTRLSHVIFTVHIPRLIIKLRYILILVFFCFGIIGLIIVFYHPKLSPPKSRRYQFFQLTHPFERFEYQMRDQFLSYINEDKDNVTNPLLIFVFGIEDTDLVHPFYPEDSKIN
;
A
#
# COMPACT_ATOMS: atom_id res chain seq x y z
N MET A 1 -60.58 -26.18 -5.73
CA MET A 1 -59.72 -25.10 -5.17
C MET A 1 -58.29 -25.54 -5.39
N THR A 2 -57.68 -25.04 -6.46
CA THR A 2 -56.43 -25.55 -7.01
C THR A 2 -55.22 -24.95 -6.31
N TYR A 3 -54.08 -25.64 -6.31
CA TYR A 3 -52.81 -25.18 -5.70
C TYR A 3 -52.37 -23.77 -6.17
N VAL A 4 -52.81 -23.37 -7.36
CA VAL A 4 -52.63 -22.03 -7.94
C VAL A 4 -53.41 -20.96 -7.18
N ASP A 5 -54.64 -21.24 -6.74
CA ASP A 5 -55.46 -20.30 -5.96
C ASP A 5 -54.87 -20.08 -4.57
N CYS A 6 -54.25 -21.12 -4.00
CA CYS A 6 -53.62 -21.03 -2.68
C CYS A 6 -52.30 -20.24 -2.75
N LYS A 7 -51.52 -20.38 -3.83
CA LYS A 7 -50.29 -19.59 -4.05
C LYS A 7 -50.62 -18.11 -4.33
N ASN A 8 -51.67 -17.85 -5.10
CA ASN A 8 -52.15 -16.49 -5.34
C ASN A 8 -52.73 -15.87 -4.05
N ALA A 9 -53.50 -16.62 -3.25
CA ALA A 9 -54.01 -16.13 -1.97
C ALA A 9 -52.90 -15.85 -0.94
N VAL A 10 -51.84 -16.67 -0.91
CA VAL A 10 -50.66 -16.44 -0.05
C VAL A 10 -49.88 -15.22 -0.52
N ASN A 11 -49.64 -15.06 -1.82
CA ASN A 11 -48.97 -13.86 -2.36
C ASN A 11 -49.77 -12.58 -2.09
N ILE A 12 -51.09 -12.61 -2.32
CA ILE A 12 -51.98 -11.46 -2.03
C ILE A 12 -51.97 -11.14 -0.52
N ARG A 13 -51.95 -12.15 0.35
CA ARG A 13 -51.91 -11.95 1.80
C ARG A 13 -50.55 -11.41 2.29
N ILE A 14 -49.46 -11.87 1.68
CA ILE A 14 -48.11 -11.35 1.96
C ILE A 14 -48.04 -9.89 1.49
N GLU A 15 -48.42 -9.60 0.24
CA GLU A 15 -48.45 -8.25 -0.33
C GLU A 15 -49.25 -7.28 0.53
N PHE A 16 -50.47 -7.67 0.94
CA PHE A 16 -51.32 -6.85 1.81
C PHE A 16 -50.70 -6.59 3.19
N HIS A 17 -50.02 -7.58 3.78
CA HIS A 17 -49.33 -7.39 5.06
C HIS A 17 -48.09 -6.50 4.93
N THR A 18 -47.31 -6.66 3.86
CA THR A 18 -46.17 -5.78 3.57
C THR A 18 -46.63 -4.36 3.31
N GLU A 19 -47.70 -4.15 2.55
CA GLU A 19 -48.21 -2.82 2.22
C GLU A 19 -48.73 -2.09 3.46
N LYS A 20 -49.43 -2.80 4.34
CA LYS A 20 -49.86 -2.25 5.64
C LYS A 20 -48.66 -1.92 6.55
N SER A 21 -47.63 -2.77 6.58
CA SER A 21 -46.43 -2.55 7.39
C SER A 21 -45.59 -1.39 6.87
N ILE A 22 -45.41 -1.28 5.55
CA ILE A 22 -44.71 -0.17 4.90
C ILE A 22 -45.45 1.12 5.18
N ARG A 23 -46.78 1.15 5.00
CA ARG A 23 -47.57 2.35 5.29
C ARG A 23 -47.46 2.77 6.76
N LEU A 24 -47.53 1.84 7.70
CA LEU A 24 -47.34 2.11 9.12
C LEU A 24 -45.94 2.71 9.40
N TYR A 25 -44.90 2.11 8.82
CA TYR A 25 -43.52 2.57 8.96
C TYR A 25 -43.30 3.95 8.33
N SER A 26 -43.83 4.18 7.12
CA SER A 26 -43.83 5.48 6.44
C SER A 26 -44.54 6.55 7.25
N THR A 27 -45.71 6.25 7.84
CA THR A 27 -46.42 7.19 8.73
C THR A 27 -45.57 7.55 9.95
N PHE A 28 -44.90 6.57 10.54
CA PHE A 28 -44.05 6.79 11.71
C PHE A 28 -42.81 7.63 11.37
N LEU A 29 -42.15 7.33 10.25
CA LEU A 29 -41.01 8.09 9.72
C LEU A 29 -41.38 9.55 9.43
N VAL A 30 -42.51 9.81 8.76
CA VAL A 30 -42.92 11.18 8.37
C VAL A 30 -43.34 12.02 9.57
N LYS A 31 -43.99 11.39 10.57
CA LYS A 31 -44.48 12.08 11.77
C LYS A 31 -43.36 12.38 12.79
N TYR A 32 -42.40 11.47 12.92
CA TYR A 32 -41.35 11.54 13.94
C TYR A 32 -39.93 11.64 13.37
N SER A 33 -39.76 12.22 12.17
CA SER A 33 -38.46 12.26 11.46
C SER A 33 -37.33 12.84 12.30
N TRP A 34 -37.58 13.92 13.05
CA TRP A 34 -36.60 14.53 13.96
C TRP A 34 -36.19 13.61 15.11
N CYS A 35 -37.12 12.82 15.66
CA CYS A 35 -36.82 11.87 16.71
C CYS A 35 -35.88 10.77 16.21
N PHE A 36 -36.08 10.26 14.99
CA PHE A 36 -35.18 9.26 14.39
C PHE A 36 -33.78 9.82 14.14
N LEU A 37 -33.68 11.05 13.63
CA LEU A 37 -32.38 11.68 13.42
C LEU A 37 -31.63 11.91 14.73
N LEU A 38 -32.29 12.44 15.75
CA LEU A 38 -31.68 12.68 17.07
C LEU A 38 -31.30 11.36 17.76
N LEU A 39 -32.20 10.38 17.76
CA LEU A 39 -31.95 9.07 18.35
C LEU A 39 -30.78 8.36 17.66
N GLY A 40 -30.79 8.34 16.32
CA GLY A 40 -29.70 7.78 15.52
C GLY A 40 -28.37 8.46 15.82
N LEU A 41 -28.34 9.79 15.86
CA LEU A 41 -27.15 10.56 16.17
C LEU A 41 -26.63 10.29 17.59
N VAL A 42 -27.51 10.22 18.60
CA VAL A 42 -27.12 9.88 19.99
C VAL A 42 -26.54 8.47 20.08
N ILE A 43 -27.17 7.48 19.44
CA ILE A 43 -26.68 6.10 19.42
C ILE A 43 -25.30 6.04 18.76
N CYS A 44 -25.14 6.68 17.59
CA CYS A 44 -23.85 6.69 16.88
C CYS A 44 -22.74 7.35 17.68
N ILE A 45 -23.03 8.48 18.34
CA ILE A 45 -22.05 9.18 19.19
C ILE A 45 -21.69 8.31 20.39
N ALA A 46 -22.66 7.66 21.04
CA ALA A 46 -22.40 6.78 22.17
C ALA A 46 -21.52 5.58 21.78
N LEU A 47 -21.81 4.94 20.64
CA LEU A 47 -21.00 3.83 20.11
C LEU A 47 -19.60 4.32 19.70
N GLY A 48 -19.49 5.46 19.03
CA GLY A 48 -18.20 6.03 18.64
C GLY A 48 -17.33 6.44 19.83
N LEU A 49 -17.91 7.13 20.81
CA LEU A 49 -17.18 7.55 22.02
C LEU A 49 -16.75 6.37 22.87
N SER A 50 -17.60 5.35 23.02
CA SER A 50 -17.20 4.14 23.73
C SER A 50 -16.03 3.43 23.04
N ALA A 51 -16.01 3.36 21.71
CA ALA A 51 -14.90 2.78 20.97
C ALA A 51 -13.57 3.54 21.11
N ILE A 52 -13.62 4.88 21.19
CA ILE A 52 -12.43 5.72 21.37
C ILE A 52 -11.91 5.69 22.82
N LEU A 53 -12.82 5.68 23.81
CA LEU A 53 -12.46 5.66 25.23
C LEU A 53 -12.11 4.26 25.74
N GLY A 54 -12.64 3.22 25.10
CA GLY A 54 -12.51 1.83 25.52
C GLY A 54 -11.20 1.14 25.15
N GLY A 55 -10.28 1.80 24.44
CA GLY A 55 -8.99 1.21 24.09
C GLY A 55 -8.00 2.20 23.46
N ASP A 56 -6.76 1.75 23.33
CA ASP A 56 -5.70 2.54 22.73
C ASP A 56 -5.94 2.77 21.23
N LEU A 57 -5.55 3.96 20.75
CA LEU A 57 -5.58 4.29 19.33
C LEU A 57 -4.63 3.36 18.54
N PRO A 58 -4.99 2.99 17.31
CA PRO A 58 -4.20 2.05 16.53
C PRO A 58 -2.83 2.64 16.16
N ASP A 59 -1.78 1.83 16.35
CA ASP A 59 -0.42 2.15 15.94
C ASP A 59 -0.12 1.60 14.53
N PHE A 60 0.43 2.45 13.67
CA PHE A 60 0.79 2.12 12.28
C PHE A 60 2.31 2.08 12.05
N ASN A 61 3.14 2.01 13.10
CA ASN A 61 4.60 2.06 12.95
C ASN A 61 5.20 0.97 12.05
N ASP A 62 4.55 -0.19 11.92
CA ASP A 62 4.98 -1.26 11.03
C ASP A 62 3.82 -1.73 10.13
N PRO A 63 3.89 -1.48 8.81
CA PRO A 63 2.87 -1.87 7.84
C PRO A 63 2.85 -3.38 7.59
N THR A 64 3.89 -4.13 7.96
CA THR A 64 3.97 -5.58 7.71
C THR A 64 3.27 -6.42 8.77
N LYS A 65 2.84 -5.80 9.87
CA LYS A 65 2.06 -6.47 10.94
C LYS A 65 0.80 -7.12 10.37
N GLY A 66 0.68 -8.44 10.56
CA GLY A 66 -0.48 -9.23 10.13
C GLY A 66 -0.40 -9.81 8.71
N PHE A 67 0.67 -9.54 7.94
CA PHE A 67 0.88 -10.15 6.61
C PHE A 67 1.21 -11.64 6.67
N VAL A 68 1.64 -12.11 7.83
CA VAL A 68 2.09 -13.48 8.01
C VAL A 68 0.88 -14.43 8.13
N PRO A 69 0.78 -15.50 7.30
CA PRO A 69 -0.32 -16.45 7.41
C PRO A 69 -0.21 -17.24 8.71
N ARG A 70 -1.32 -17.36 9.45
CA ARG A 70 -1.40 -18.12 10.71
C ARG A 70 -2.47 -19.21 10.64
N GLY A 71 -2.26 -20.30 11.38
CA GLY A 71 -3.24 -21.37 11.54
C GLY A 71 -2.61 -22.75 11.71
N LYS A 72 -3.44 -23.73 12.12
CA LYS A 72 -3.01 -25.12 12.33
C LYS A 72 -2.34 -25.70 11.07
N ASN A 73 -1.24 -26.42 11.27
CA ASN A 73 -0.44 -27.08 10.24
C ASN A 73 0.17 -26.13 9.18
N THR A 74 0.36 -24.85 9.51
CA THR A 74 1.12 -23.94 8.65
C THR A 74 2.60 -23.96 9.01
N LEU A 75 3.47 -23.84 8.00
CA LEU A 75 4.92 -23.73 8.22
C LEU A 75 5.25 -22.55 9.12
N THR A 76 4.48 -21.46 9.02
CA THR A 76 4.67 -20.27 9.81
C THR A 76 4.34 -20.46 11.29
N SER A 77 3.26 -21.18 11.63
CA SER A 77 2.98 -21.50 13.03
C SER A 77 4.11 -22.31 13.66
N ARG A 78 4.74 -23.23 12.91
CA ARG A 78 5.95 -23.94 13.37
C ARG A 78 7.13 -23.00 13.60
N LEU A 79 7.33 -22.02 12.72
CA LEU A 79 8.38 -21.01 12.86
C LEU A 79 8.17 -20.16 14.13
N PHE A 80 6.95 -19.69 14.39
CA PHE A 80 6.63 -18.92 15.59
C PHE A 80 6.79 -19.73 16.88
N VAL A 81 6.37 -21.00 16.88
CA VAL A 81 6.61 -21.90 18.01
C VAL A 81 8.11 -22.04 18.25
N LEU A 82 8.92 -22.25 17.20
CA LEU A 82 10.37 -22.35 17.30
C LEU A 82 11.01 -21.05 17.83
N GLU A 83 10.59 -19.88 17.35
CA GLU A 83 11.07 -18.58 17.85
C GLU A 83 10.74 -18.37 19.33
N ARG A 84 9.54 -18.78 19.77
CA ARG A 84 9.15 -18.70 21.18
C ARG A 84 9.95 -19.64 22.05
N VAL A 85 10.19 -20.87 21.59
CA VAL A 85 11.06 -21.84 22.27
C VAL A 85 12.47 -21.28 22.41
N LYS A 86 13.01 -20.69 21.35
CA LYS A 86 14.30 -20.01 21.38
C LYS A 86 14.30 -18.86 22.39
N LYS A 87 13.30 -17.98 22.37
CA LYS A 87 13.18 -16.84 23.31
C LYS A 87 13.10 -17.31 24.76
N GLU A 88 12.38 -18.40 25.03
CA GLU A 88 12.27 -18.95 26.38
C GLU A 88 13.56 -19.63 26.82
N LEU A 89 14.23 -20.35 25.92
CA LEU A 89 15.56 -20.92 26.16
C LEU A 89 16.58 -19.82 26.46
N ASP A 90 16.59 -18.73 25.69
CA ASP A 90 17.48 -17.58 25.92
C ASP A 90 17.23 -16.92 27.28
N LYS A 91 15.96 -16.81 27.72
CA LYS A 91 15.62 -16.34 29.07
C LYS A 91 16.13 -17.28 30.15
N GLN A 92 15.95 -18.59 29.97
CA GLN A 92 16.44 -19.58 30.94
C GLN A 92 17.96 -19.57 31.03
N ILE A 93 18.65 -19.43 29.89
CA ILE A 93 20.11 -19.27 29.84
C ILE A 93 20.55 -17.98 30.53
N ALA A 94 19.85 -16.86 30.29
CA ALA A 94 20.13 -15.59 30.96
C ALA A 94 19.90 -15.66 32.48
N ALA A 95 18.81 -16.30 32.91
CA ALA A 95 18.51 -16.54 34.32
C ALA A 95 19.55 -17.46 34.98
N ALA A 96 19.97 -18.52 34.29
CA ALA A 96 21.03 -19.43 34.73
C ALA A 96 22.39 -18.74 34.85
N LYS A 97 22.73 -17.83 33.92
CA LYS A 97 23.94 -16.99 34.01
C LYS A 97 23.89 -16.05 35.23
N GLN A 98 22.74 -15.48 35.55
CA GLN A 98 22.57 -14.68 36.78
C GLN A 98 22.66 -15.51 38.06
N THR A 99 22.17 -16.76 38.06
CA THR A 99 22.28 -17.66 39.22
C THR A 99 23.70 -18.21 39.40
N ASN A 100 24.45 -18.43 38.31
CA ASN A 100 25.86 -18.78 38.38
C ASN A 100 26.72 -17.59 38.81
N ASN A 101 26.44 -16.36 38.38
CA ASN A 101 27.16 -15.18 38.88
C ASN A 101 26.92 -14.91 40.38
N THR A 102 25.76 -15.31 40.93
CA THR A 102 25.49 -15.23 42.38
C THR A 102 26.07 -16.42 43.18
N LYS A 103 26.36 -17.55 42.53
CA LYS A 103 27.15 -18.65 43.13
C LYS A 103 28.66 -18.45 43.01
N ILE A 104 29.12 -17.75 41.97
CA ILE A 104 30.54 -17.41 41.75
C ILE A 104 30.97 -16.24 42.66
N SER A 105 30.04 -15.40 43.14
CA SER A 105 30.36 -14.38 44.15
C SER A 105 30.63 -14.91 45.57
N LEU A 106 30.67 -16.24 45.76
CA LEU A 106 31.05 -16.86 47.04
C LEU A 106 32.25 -17.79 46.98
N ASP A 107 32.86 -18.01 45.81
CA ASP A 107 34.17 -18.63 45.73
C ASP A 107 34.92 -18.17 44.48
N THR A 108 36.15 -17.74 44.72
CA THR A 108 37.24 -17.46 43.78
C THR A 108 37.22 -16.16 42.97
N ASN A 109 38.08 -15.24 43.42
CA ASN A 109 38.89 -14.35 42.59
C ASN A 109 39.38 -15.09 41.33
N GLN A 110 39.08 -14.57 40.14
CA GLN A 110 39.98 -14.61 38.98
C GLN A 110 39.45 -13.66 37.89
N ASN A 111 40.26 -12.61 37.69
CA ASN A 111 40.41 -11.70 36.56
C ASN A 111 39.41 -11.83 35.39
N GLU A 112 38.68 -10.75 35.17
CA GLU A 112 38.10 -10.41 33.87
C GLU A 112 39.27 -10.17 32.89
N GLU A 113 39.43 -11.05 31.91
CA GLU A 113 40.26 -10.79 30.73
C GLU A 113 39.49 -9.80 29.83
N GLU A 114 39.98 -8.56 29.86
CA GLU A 114 39.88 -7.65 28.73
C GLU A 114 40.66 -8.29 27.56
N ASP A 115 40.02 -8.48 26.40
CA ASP A 115 40.71 -8.88 25.18
C ASP A 115 41.64 -7.72 24.75
N GLU A 116 42.87 -7.75 25.24
CA GLU A 116 43.99 -6.92 24.81
C GLU A 116 44.43 -7.31 23.38
N ASP A 117 44.72 -6.27 22.60
CA ASP A 117 45.39 -6.37 21.30
C ASP A 117 46.75 -7.07 21.48
N LEU A 118 46.88 -8.29 20.97
CA LEU A 118 48.17 -8.98 20.87
C LEU A 118 48.95 -8.43 19.65
N ASP A 119 49.94 -7.59 19.94
CA ASP A 119 51.11 -7.39 19.09
C ASP A 119 51.83 -8.74 18.94
N TYR A 120 52.06 -9.18 17.69
CA TYR A 120 52.91 -10.34 17.41
C TYR A 120 54.12 -9.90 16.59
N ASP A 121 55.28 -10.28 17.11
CA ASP A 121 56.61 -10.04 16.57
C ASP A 121 56.83 -10.76 15.23
N ASP A 122 57.62 -10.10 14.38
CA ASP A 122 58.05 -10.55 13.06
C ASP A 122 58.88 -11.86 13.10
N SER A 123 58.83 -12.59 11.98
CA SER A 123 59.78 -13.63 11.51
C SER A 123 59.42 -15.12 11.63
N ILE A 124 58.29 -15.52 11.02
CA ILE A 124 58.22 -16.85 10.39
C ILE A 124 58.47 -16.66 8.88
N SER A 125 59.47 -17.34 8.33
CA SER A 125 59.80 -17.21 6.91
C SER A 125 58.74 -17.93 6.06
N GLN A 126 58.26 -17.27 5.00
CA GLN A 126 57.34 -17.85 4.00
C GLN A 126 57.81 -19.24 3.50
N SER A 127 59.12 -19.47 3.51
CA SER A 127 59.74 -20.73 3.07
C SER A 127 59.57 -21.89 4.04
N ASP A 128 59.35 -21.64 5.33
CA ASP A 128 59.20 -22.69 6.34
C ASP A 128 57.73 -23.13 6.47
N LEU A 129 56.79 -22.18 6.37
CA LEU A 129 55.35 -22.46 6.34
C LEU A 129 54.92 -23.20 5.05
N LEU A 130 55.58 -22.89 3.92
CA LEU A 130 55.40 -23.59 2.64
C LEU A 130 55.91 -25.04 2.72
N LYS A 131 57.00 -25.32 3.46
CA LYS A 131 57.50 -26.68 3.67
C LYS A 131 56.59 -27.53 4.56
N ASP A 132 55.93 -26.93 5.55
CA ASP A 132 54.97 -27.63 6.41
C ASP A 132 53.72 -28.12 5.65
N LEU A 133 53.25 -27.34 4.67
CA LEU A 133 52.17 -27.76 3.76
C LEU A 133 52.58 -28.85 2.77
N GLU A 134 53.84 -28.89 2.37
CA GLU A 134 54.40 -29.92 1.49
C GLU A 134 54.50 -31.28 2.21
N GLY A 135 54.74 -31.27 3.54
CA GLY A 135 54.84 -32.47 4.38
C GLY A 135 53.51 -33.15 4.74
N SER A 136 52.40 -32.40 4.76
CA SER A 136 51.06 -32.90 5.14
C SER A 136 50.17 -33.16 3.92
N SER A 137 50.49 -34.22 3.17
CA SER A 137 50.06 -34.37 1.77
C SER A 137 48.60 -34.77 1.52
N ASP A 138 47.89 -35.35 2.51
CA ASP A 138 46.52 -35.88 2.30
C ASP A 138 45.46 -35.38 3.30
N THR A 139 45.82 -34.53 4.28
CA THR A 139 44.81 -33.98 5.19
C THR A 139 44.00 -32.87 4.54
N CYS A 140 42.70 -32.83 4.83
CA CYS A 140 41.83 -31.77 4.38
C CYS A 140 42.29 -30.42 4.94
N ALA A 141 42.78 -29.54 4.08
CA ALA A 141 43.17 -28.18 4.47
C ALA A 141 41.92 -27.35 4.77
N PHE A 142 40.91 -27.51 3.90
CA PHE A 142 39.67 -26.74 3.93
C PHE A 142 38.47 -27.67 3.69
N PRO A 143 37.74 -28.06 4.75
CA PRO A 143 36.46 -28.71 4.60
C PRO A 143 35.44 -27.67 4.12
N SER A 144 34.97 -27.81 2.88
CA SER A 144 33.80 -27.07 2.40
C SER A 144 32.54 -27.87 2.75
N ASN A 145 31.60 -27.26 3.48
CA ASN A 145 30.31 -27.89 3.80
C ASN A 145 29.30 -27.80 2.65
N THR A 146 29.63 -27.13 1.53
CA THR A 146 28.69 -26.81 0.44
C THR A 146 28.96 -27.59 -0.84
N GLU A 147 30.14 -28.20 -1.00
CA GLU A 147 30.45 -29.17 -2.06
C GLU A 147 31.47 -30.16 -1.48
N GLU A 148 31.39 -31.45 -1.83
CA GLU A 148 32.41 -32.48 -1.53
C GLU A 148 33.76 -32.20 -2.23
N LYS A 149 34.28 -30.98 -2.13
CA LYS A 149 35.60 -30.55 -2.61
C LYS A 149 36.42 -30.16 -1.40
N CYS A 150 36.93 -31.17 -0.72
CA CYS A 150 38.03 -30.97 0.21
C CYS A 150 39.27 -30.60 -0.61
N LEU A 151 39.74 -29.35 -0.48
CA LEU A 151 41.02 -28.94 -1.03
C LEU A 151 42.13 -29.48 -0.10
N THR A 152 43.00 -30.33 -0.64
CA THR A 152 44.16 -30.85 0.09
C THR A 152 45.20 -29.74 0.28
N ASN A 153 46.03 -29.83 1.33
CA ASN A 153 47.13 -28.89 1.56
C ASN A 153 48.03 -28.75 0.32
N LYS A 154 48.26 -29.86 -0.39
CA LYS A 154 49.02 -29.91 -1.65
C LYS A 154 48.37 -29.13 -2.79
N GLN A 155 47.04 -29.19 -2.92
CA GLN A 155 46.33 -28.41 -3.94
C GLN A 155 46.36 -26.92 -3.65
N VAL A 156 46.20 -26.53 -2.39
CA VAL A 156 46.28 -25.12 -1.95
C VAL A 156 47.69 -24.59 -2.13
N TYR A 157 48.70 -25.37 -1.72
CA TYR A 157 50.10 -25.07 -1.92
C TYR A 157 50.43 -24.86 -3.41
N ASN A 158 50.02 -25.77 -4.29
CA ASN A 158 50.25 -25.63 -5.73
C ASN A 158 49.53 -24.42 -6.35
N LEU A 159 48.37 -24.04 -5.80
CA LEU A 159 47.62 -22.85 -6.25
C LEU A 159 48.30 -21.55 -5.83
N LEU A 160 48.86 -21.49 -4.62
CA LEU A 160 49.55 -20.31 -4.08
C LEU A 160 50.99 -20.18 -4.61
N ASN A 161 51.75 -21.28 -4.67
CA ASN A 161 53.17 -21.28 -5.04
C ASN A 161 53.41 -20.97 -6.53
N ASN A 162 52.54 -21.45 -7.42
CA ASN A 162 52.68 -21.18 -8.87
C ASN A 162 52.23 -19.76 -9.29
N ARG A 163 51.67 -18.97 -8.36
CA ARG A 163 50.96 -17.71 -8.69
C ARG A 163 51.04 -16.67 -7.55
N SER A 164 52.17 -16.50 -6.86
CA SER A 164 52.28 -15.46 -5.83
C SER A 164 52.76 -14.12 -6.42
N ASP A 165 51.94 -13.06 -6.34
CA ASP A 165 52.36 -11.67 -6.53
C ASP A 165 52.42 -11.02 -5.15
N PRO A 166 53.61 -10.79 -4.58
CA PRO A 166 53.71 -10.07 -3.32
C PRO A 166 53.39 -8.58 -3.55
N ILE A 167 52.34 -8.07 -2.91
CA ILE A 167 52.14 -6.62 -2.77
C ILE A 167 52.94 -6.18 -1.55
N ARG A 168 53.88 -5.24 -1.73
CA ARG A 168 54.46 -4.46 -0.63
C ARG A 168 53.82 -3.08 -0.64
N PHE A 169 53.02 -2.76 0.38
CA PHE A 169 52.52 -1.40 0.54
C PHE A 169 53.66 -0.49 0.98
N GLY A 170 53.62 0.78 0.57
CA GLY A 170 54.54 1.78 1.09
C GLY A 170 54.23 2.08 2.56
N LYS A 171 55.24 2.51 3.33
CA LYS A 171 55.10 2.88 4.76
C LYS A 171 53.96 3.88 5.04
N ALA A 172 53.66 4.76 4.08
CA ALA A 172 52.57 5.72 4.19
C ALA A 172 51.17 5.06 4.18
N ILE A 173 50.99 3.98 3.40
CA ILE A 173 49.73 3.23 3.33
C ILE A 173 49.62 2.29 4.52
N GLU A 174 50.70 1.62 4.93
CA GLU A 174 50.68 0.80 6.16
C GLU A 174 50.35 1.66 7.39
N HIS A 175 50.84 2.89 7.46
CA HIS A 175 50.47 3.84 8.53
C HIS A 175 49.01 4.33 8.43
N GLN A 176 48.42 4.43 7.23
CA GLN A 176 46.99 4.73 7.08
C GLN A 176 46.11 3.53 7.45
N ILE A 177 46.55 2.30 7.13
CA ILE A 177 45.84 1.06 7.46
C ILE A 177 45.89 0.77 8.97
N ASN A 178 47.01 1.06 9.63
CA ASN A 178 47.23 0.74 11.05
C ASN A 178 46.75 1.83 12.03
N LYS A 179 46.16 2.94 11.56
CA LYS A 179 45.56 3.95 12.45
C LYS A 179 44.13 3.52 12.84
N PRO A 180 43.82 3.39 14.15
CA PRO A 180 42.51 2.86 14.60
C PRO A 180 41.32 3.79 14.33
N HIS A 181 41.54 5.00 13.81
CA HIS A 181 40.48 5.98 13.50
C HIS A 181 40.66 6.75 12.18
N GLU A 182 41.52 6.28 11.27
CA GLU A 182 41.68 6.87 9.94
C GLU A 182 41.39 5.84 8.83
N GLN A 183 40.14 5.87 8.35
CA GLN A 183 39.73 5.73 6.95
C GLN A 183 39.65 4.37 6.23
N MET A 184 40.07 3.21 6.79
CA MET A 184 39.87 1.94 6.06
C MET A 184 39.39 0.77 6.92
N CYS A 185 38.30 0.12 6.49
CA CYS A 185 37.77 -1.09 7.11
C CYS A 185 38.42 -2.35 6.49
N THR A 186 39.18 -3.10 7.28
CA THR A 186 39.64 -4.47 6.93
C THR A 186 38.58 -5.54 7.22
N SER A 187 37.48 -5.15 7.88
CA SER A 187 36.33 -6.01 8.15
C SER A 187 35.02 -5.26 7.95
N ILE A 188 33.99 -5.98 7.51
CA ILE A 188 32.66 -5.44 7.24
C ILE A 188 31.75 -5.65 8.45
N ASP A 189 31.09 -4.58 8.92
CA ASP A 189 29.99 -4.66 9.90
C ASP A 189 28.66 -4.51 9.15
N LEU A 190 28.06 -5.65 8.81
CA LEU A 190 26.80 -5.75 8.04
C LEU A 190 25.58 -5.18 8.77
N ASN A 191 25.69 -4.87 10.06
CA ASN A 191 24.59 -4.34 10.85
C ASN A 191 24.66 -2.81 10.98
N ARG A 192 25.75 -2.18 10.51
CA ARG A 192 26.04 -0.78 10.81
C ARG A 192 26.62 0.02 9.64
N HIS A 193 25.90 0.05 8.53
CA HIS A 193 26.36 0.80 7.36
C HIS A 193 25.25 1.51 6.59
N TYR A 194 25.68 2.47 5.77
CA TYR A 194 24.88 3.12 4.74
C TYR A 194 25.41 2.73 3.36
N GLU A 195 24.53 2.26 2.48
CA GLU A 195 24.89 1.89 1.11
C GLU A 195 24.30 2.90 0.12
N VAL A 196 25.16 3.41 -0.76
CA VAL A 196 24.78 4.29 -1.86
C VAL A 196 25.27 3.69 -3.17
N TYR A 197 24.36 3.52 -4.12
CA TYR A 197 24.64 2.86 -5.40
C TYR A 197 24.67 3.85 -6.55
N PHE A 198 25.63 3.67 -7.45
CA PHE A 198 25.90 4.56 -8.57
C PHE A 198 25.84 3.81 -9.90
N GLU A 199 25.48 4.54 -10.95
CA GLU A 199 25.52 4.11 -12.35
C GLU A 199 26.09 5.25 -13.21
N SER A 200 26.58 4.94 -14.41
CA SER A 200 27.01 6.00 -15.33
C SER A 200 25.81 6.81 -15.81
N SER A 201 25.99 8.13 -15.91
CA SER A 201 25.00 9.04 -16.48
C SER A 201 25.09 9.10 -18.01
N ASN A 202 26.27 8.78 -18.55
CA ASN A 202 26.51 8.82 -19.99
C ASN A 202 25.75 7.69 -20.70
N LYS A 203 24.82 8.07 -21.59
CA LYS A 203 24.03 7.11 -22.38
C LYS A 203 24.85 6.31 -23.40
N SER A 204 26.08 6.76 -23.72
CA SER A 204 26.95 6.12 -24.72
C SER A 204 27.87 5.04 -24.16
N SER A 205 28.20 5.08 -22.87
CA SER A 205 29.05 4.09 -22.19
C SER A 205 28.50 3.84 -20.80
N GLU A 206 28.00 2.62 -20.57
CA GLU A 206 27.51 2.19 -19.26
C GLU A 206 28.64 1.83 -18.28
N ASN A 207 29.91 1.82 -18.72
CA ASN A 207 31.05 1.42 -17.91
C ASN A 207 31.48 2.53 -16.92
N LEU A 208 31.53 2.20 -15.63
CA LEU A 208 32.00 3.06 -14.55
C LEU A 208 33.53 3.00 -14.33
N LEU A 209 34.23 1.99 -14.85
CA LEU A 209 35.70 1.90 -14.79
C LEU A 209 36.37 2.78 -15.86
N THR A 210 36.04 4.07 -15.86
CA THR A 210 36.76 5.10 -16.63
C THR A 210 37.33 6.13 -15.66
N ILE A 211 38.39 6.82 -16.08
CA ILE A 211 39.05 7.78 -15.20
C ILE A 211 38.12 8.94 -14.80
N GLU A 212 37.25 9.40 -15.72
CA GLU A 212 36.30 10.47 -15.46
C GLU A 212 35.23 10.03 -14.46
N ASN A 213 34.70 8.81 -14.62
CA ASN A 213 33.71 8.24 -13.71
C ASN A 213 34.32 8.00 -12.31
N LEU A 214 35.55 7.49 -12.22
CA LEU A 214 36.23 7.29 -10.93
C LEU A 214 36.57 8.61 -10.22
N ARG A 215 36.97 9.65 -10.95
CA ARG A 215 37.18 11.00 -10.38
C ARG A 215 35.88 11.60 -9.88
N SER A 216 34.78 11.44 -10.63
CA SER A 216 33.45 11.86 -10.18
C SER A 216 33.05 11.11 -8.90
N LEU A 217 33.24 9.79 -8.83
CA LEU A 217 32.97 9.00 -7.63
C LEU A 217 33.83 9.42 -6.43
N CYS A 218 35.12 9.71 -6.65
CA CYS A 218 36.03 10.21 -5.60
C CYS A 218 35.52 11.55 -5.01
N HIS A 219 35.09 12.49 -5.86
CA HIS A 219 34.51 13.74 -5.37
C HIS A 219 33.17 13.54 -4.63
N LYS A 220 32.33 12.63 -5.12
CA LYS A 220 31.06 12.28 -4.45
C LYS A 220 31.26 11.62 -3.10
N GLN A 221 32.29 10.80 -2.95
CA GLN A 221 32.67 10.20 -1.67
C GLN A 221 32.95 11.28 -0.61
N GLU A 222 33.78 12.28 -0.93
CA GLU A 222 34.09 13.38 0.00
C GLU A 222 32.84 14.17 0.38
N ASN A 223 32.00 14.50 -0.62
CA ASN A 223 30.75 15.23 -0.40
C ASN A 223 29.78 14.46 0.51
N LEU A 224 29.67 13.13 0.34
CA LEU A 224 28.81 12.28 1.17
C LEU A 224 29.35 12.12 2.59
N LEU A 225 30.67 11.99 2.76
CA LEU A 225 31.31 11.96 4.08
C LEU A 225 31.04 13.25 4.87
N GLN A 226 31.18 14.41 4.20
CA GLN A 226 30.87 15.71 4.81
C GLN A 226 29.38 15.85 5.16
N LEU A 227 28.49 15.44 4.26
CA LEU A 227 27.04 15.53 4.49
C LEU A 227 26.61 14.70 5.70
N PHE A 228 27.03 13.44 5.76
CA PHE A 228 26.64 12.54 6.85
C PHE A 228 27.46 12.77 8.13
N GLN A 229 28.43 13.70 8.10
CA GLN A 229 29.37 13.99 9.18
C GLN A 229 30.17 12.74 9.60
N LEU A 230 30.60 11.95 8.61
CA LEU A 230 31.22 10.63 8.75
C LEU A 230 32.74 10.65 8.56
N ASN A 231 33.38 11.82 8.65
CA ASN A 231 34.80 12.01 8.34
C ASN A 231 35.77 11.14 9.17
N SER A 232 35.37 10.72 10.37
CA SER A 232 36.15 9.85 11.27
C SER A 232 35.73 8.38 11.24
N THR A 233 34.80 8.02 10.35
CA THR A 233 34.30 6.64 10.23
C THR A 233 34.90 5.94 9.03
N CYS A 234 35.04 4.63 9.17
CA CYS A 234 35.55 3.82 8.09
C CYS A 234 34.55 3.76 6.93
N HIS A 235 35.07 3.74 5.72
CA HIS A 235 34.30 3.60 4.49
C HIS A 235 35.11 2.76 3.50
N TYR A 236 34.45 2.18 2.52
CA TYR A 236 35.12 1.52 1.40
C TYR A 236 34.33 1.80 0.13
N THR A 237 35.07 2.28 -0.87
CA THR A 237 34.55 2.69 -2.17
C THR A 237 35.45 2.12 -3.26
N LEU A 238 34.92 2.00 -4.47
CA LEU A 238 35.70 1.51 -5.61
C LEU A 238 36.94 2.38 -5.93
N PRO A 239 36.87 3.73 -5.99
CA PRO A 239 38.05 4.57 -6.23
C PRO A 239 39.14 4.40 -5.16
N GLN A 240 38.74 4.31 -3.88
CA GLN A 240 39.67 4.12 -2.77
C GLN A 240 40.32 2.73 -2.82
N MET A 241 39.56 1.71 -3.19
CA MET A 241 40.10 0.36 -3.37
C MET A 241 41.15 0.30 -4.49
N ILE A 242 40.88 0.97 -5.62
CA ILE A 242 41.83 1.06 -6.74
C ILE A 242 43.10 1.82 -6.34
N SER A 243 42.99 2.89 -5.54
CA SER A 243 44.16 3.63 -5.07
C SER A 243 45.04 2.75 -4.17
N TYR A 244 44.45 1.93 -3.30
CA TYR A 244 45.21 0.98 -2.49
C TYR A 244 45.92 -0.09 -3.31
N PHE A 245 45.24 -0.72 -4.28
CA PHE A 245 45.88 -1.68 -5.19
C PHE A 245 47.04 -1.07 -5.99
N SER A 246 47.04 0.25 -6.18
CA SER A 246 48.04 1.00 -6.93
C SER A 246 49.06 1.71 -6.03
N ASN A 247 49.01 1.47 -4.72
CA ASN A 247 49.87 2.08 -3.71
C ASN A 247 49.85 3.62 -3.72
N LYS A 248 48.66 4.21 -3.93
CA LYS A 248 48.40 5.66 -3.92
C LYS A 248 47.53 6.06 -2.70
N PRO A 249 47.85 7.17 -2.03
CA PRO A 249 47.13 7.59 -0.82
C PRO A 249 45.75 8.19 -1.10
N ASN A 250 45.57 8.86 -2.25
CA ASN A 250 44.33 9.57 -2.60
C ASN A 250 43.74 9.06 -3.92
N CYS A 251 42.40 9.04 -4.02
CA CYS A 251 41.70 8.64 -5.25
C CYS A 251 41.76 9.69 -6.37
N SER A 252 42.20 10.92 -6.09
CA SER A 252 42.35 11.98 -7.09
C SER A 252 43.55 11.77 -8.03
N GLU A 253 44.55 11.00 -7.60
CA GLU A 253 45.79 10.74 -8.34
C GLU A 253 45.71 9.50 -9.27
N LEU A 254 44.51 8.93 -9.44
CA LEU A 254 44.30 7.77 -10.29
C LEU A 254 44.58 8.07 -11.77
N THR A 255 45.12 7.06 -12.46
CA THR A 255 45.47 7.06 -13.88
C THR A 255 44.85 5.84 -14.57
N GLU A 256 44.74 5.84 -15.90
CA GLU A 256 44.20 4.69 -16.65
C GLU A 256 45.02 3.40 -16.47
N ASN A 257 46.33 3.54 -16.26
CA ASN A 257 47.21 2.40 -16.00
C ASN A 257 46.89 1.70 -14.66
N ASP A 258 46.41 2.47 -13.67
CA ASP A 258 46.00 1.92 -12.37
C ASP A 258 44.71 1.10 -12.50
N ILE A 259 43.78 1.56 -13.35
CA ILE A 259 42.52 0.85 -13.64
C ILE A 259 42.81 -0.47 -14.33
N THR A 260 43.65 -0.47 -15.38
CA THR A 260 44.01 -1.69 -16.11
C THR A 260 44.76 -2.68 -15.21
N SER A 261 45.66 -2.19 -14.36
CA SER A 261 46.35 -2.99 -13.35
C SER A 261 45.38 -3.60 -12.33
N PHE A 262 44.41 -2.83 -11.85
CA PHE A 262 43.37 -3.31 -10.95
C PHE A 262 42.52 -4.40 -11.59
N VAL A 263 42.04 -4.18 -12.82
CA VAL A 263 41.24 -5.16 -13.58
C VAL A 263 41.99 -6.48 -13.72
N TYR A 264 43.26 -6.43 -14.16
CA TYR A 264 44.10 -7.62 -14.32
C TYR A 264 44.27 -8.39 -13.00
N ARG A 265 44.50 -7.67 -11.88
CA ARG A 265 44.64 -8.28 -10.55
C ARG A 265 43.34 -8.93 -10.08
N ILE A 266 42.20 -8.25 -10.16
CA ILE A 266 40.92 -8.81 -9.72
C ILE A 266 40.52 -10.01 -10.60
N GLN A 267 40.75 -9.98 -11.91
CA GLN A 267 40.51 -11.14 -12.78
C GLN A 267 41.35 -12.36 -12.39
N ARG A 268 42.61 -12.16 -12.02
CA ARG A 268 43.46 -13.23 -11.50
C ARG A 268 42.88 -13.78 -10.21
N CYS A 269 42.56 -12.92 -9.25
CA CYS A 269 42.02 -13.35 -7.98
C CYS A 269 40.63 -13.97 -8.10
N HIS A 270 39.85 -13.64 -9.14
CA HIS A 270 38.57 -14.28 -9.41
C HIS A 270 38.69 -15.80 -9.59
N LYS A 271 39.77 -16.30 -10.21
CA LYS A 271 40.00 -17.75 -10.33
C LYS A 271 40.17 -18.43 -8.97
N LEU A 272 40.79 -17.74 -8.01
CA LEU A 272 40.89 -18.20 -6.62
C LEU A 272 39.57 -18.02 -5.87
N TYR A 273 38.81 -16.96 -6.16
CA TYR A 273 37.48 -16.75 -5.61
C TYR A 273 36.51 -17.89 -5.97
N GLN A 274 36.55 -18.39 -7.21
CA GLN A 274 35.75 -19.55 -7.65
C GLN A 274 36.00 -20.82 -6.83
N THR A 275 37.18 -20.96 -6.21
CA THR A 275 37.48 -22.10 -5.32
C THR A 275 36.86 -21.96 -3.92
N GLY A 276 36.24 -20.82 -3.60
CA GLY A 276 35.67 -20.51 -2.29
C GLY A 276 36.66 -19.98 -1.26
N LEU A 277 37.98 -20.10 -1.50
CA LEU A 277 39.03 -19.70 -0.54
C LEU A 277 38.96 -18.22 -0.14
N ILE A 278 38.78 -17.31 -1.11
CA ILE A 278 38.71 -15.86 -0.84
C ILE A 278 37.47 -15.52 0.01
N ARG A 279 36.35 -16.21 -0.23
CA ARG A 279 35.10 -16.01 0.50
C ARG A 279 35.21 -16.52 1.95
N LEU A 280 35.87 -17.66 2.15
CA LEU A 280 36.15 -18.22 3.48
C LEU A 280 37.09 -17.33 4.29
N ALA A 281 38.15 -16.78 3.67
CA ALA A 281 39.09 -15.87 4.32
C ALA A 281 38.43 -14.54 4.74
N GLY A 282 37.51 -14.01 3.91
CA GLY A 282 36.82 -12.75 4.18
C GLY A 282 35.72 -12.82 5.26
N LEU A 283 35.10 -13.97 5.47
CA LEU A 283 33.99 -14.14 6.42
C LEU A 283 34.50 -14.54 7.82
N LYS A 284 34.40 -13.62 8.79
CA LYS A 284 34.75 -13.86 10.22
C LYS A 284 34.13 -15.14 10.81
N ARG A 285 32.97 -15.57 10.32
CA ARG A 285 32.21 -16.77 10.78
C ARG A 285 32.93 -18.10 10.54
N TYR A 286 33.92 -18.15 9.64
CA TYR A 286 34.65 -19.38 9.28
C TYR A 286 36.11 -19.41 9.77
N ARG A 287 36.55 -18.41 10.56
CA ARG A 287 37.90 -18.40 11.15
C ARG A 287 38.01 -19.44 12.27
N THR A 288 38.52 -20.62 11.96
CA THR A 288 38.87 -21.64 12.96
C THR A 288 40.34 -22.07 12.91
N ARG A 289 41.17 -21.55 11.97
CA ARG A 289 42.62 -21.81 11.85
C ARG A 289 43.38 -20.58 11.31
N PRO A 290 44.70 -20.45 11.58
CA PRO A 290 45.39 -19.16 11.59
C PRO A 290 45.63 -18.57 10.19
N ILE A 291 45.67 -17.24 10.20
CA ILE A 291 45.60 -16.28 9.09
C ILE A 291 46.94 -16.14 8.33
N GLU A 292 48.01 -16.72 8.88
CA GLU A 292 49.41 -16.51 8.47
C GLU A 292 49.72 -16.98 7.04
N LEU A 293 48.98 -17.95 6.50
CA LEU A 293 49.22 -18.44 5.13
C LEU A 293 48.70 -17.50 4.03
N PHE A 294 47.73 -16.64 4.36
CA PHE A 294 47.01 -15.82 3.40
C PHE A 294 47.57 -14.39 3.29
N GLU A 295 48.43 -13.97 4.21
CA GLU A 295 48.88 -12.57 4.27
C GLU A 295 49.88 -12.20 3.15
N TYR A 296 50.51 -13.21 2.53
CA TYR A 296 51.56 -13.03 1.53
C TYR A 296 51.06 -12.85 0.09
N ASP A 297 49.84 -13.25 -0.23
CA ASP A 297 49.28 -13.09 -1.58
C ASP A 297 48.40 -11.83 -1.66
N SER A 298 48.66 -11.04 -2.70
CA SER A 298 47.84 -9.92 -3.16
C SER A 298 46.32 -10.14 -3.10
N CYS A 299 45.86 -11.36 -3.35
CA CYS A 299 44.44 -11.68 -3.42
C CYS A 299 43.75 -11.75 -2.05
N PHE A 300 44.50 -12.00 -0.97
CA PHE A 300 43.94 -12.20 0.36
C PHE A 300 44.31 -11.06 1.33
N ARG A 301 45.33 -10.26 1.01
CA ARG A 301 45.79 -9.16 1.86
C ARG A 301 44.65 -8.16 2.19
N TYR A 302 44.45 -7.92 3.49
CA TYR A 302 43.43 -7.02 4.05
C TYR A 302 41.97 -7.21 3.55
N ASN A 303 41.63 -8.40 3.01
CA ASN A 303 40.31 -8.69 2.43
C ASN A 303 39.87 -7.78 1.26
N PHE A 304 40.79 -7.06 0.61
CA PHE A 304 40.45 -6.10 -0.44
C PHE A 304 39.75 -6.72 -1.63
N THR A 305 40.26 -7.86 -2.10
CA THR A 305 39.66 -8.59 -3.20
C THR A 305 38.27 -9.08 -2.85
N PHE A 306 38.07 -9.58 -1.62
CA PHE A 306 36.78 -10.03 -1.14
C PHE A 306 35.76 -8.87 -1.15
N LEU A 307 36.11 -7.73 -0.55
CA LEU A 307 35.24 -6.55 -0.52
C LEU A 307 34.93 -6.02 -1.94
N SER A 308 35.94 -6.01 -2.82
CA SER A 308 35.79 -5.57 -4.20
C SER A 308 34.79 -6.44 -4.97
N LEU A 309 34.96 -7.76 -4.92
CA LEU A 309 34.14 -8.70 -5.69
C LEU A 309 32.73 -8.87 -5.13
N GLU A 310 32.57 -8.88 -3.80
CA GLU A 310 31.28 -9.15 -3.18
C GLU A 310 30.38 -7.91 -3.08
N TYR A 311 30.95 -6.73 -2.83
CA TYR A 311 30.18 -5.55 -2.44
C TYR A 311 30.35 -4.33 -3.35
N LEU A 312 31.46 -4.19 -4.08
CA LEU A 312 31.74 -2.98 -4.88
C LEU A 312 31.51 -3.19 -6.38
N LEU A 313 31.87 -4.35 -6.91
CA LEU A 313 31.76 -4.69 -8.33
C LEU A 313 30.46 -5.47 -8.59
N ASP A 314 29.85 -5.23 -9.75
CA ASP A 314 28.71 -6.02 -10.18
C ASP A 314 29.15 -7.37 -10.81
N LYS A 315 28.20 -8.26 -10.99
CA LYS A 315 28.42 -9.58 -11.61
C LYS A 315 28.87 -9.50 -13.07
N THR A 316 28.59 -8.38 -13.76
CA THR A 316 28.96 -8.23 -15.18
C THR A 316 30.46 -8.05 -15.35
N PHE A 317 31.12 -7.43 -14.36
CA PHE A 317 32.57 -7.27 -14.29
C PHE A 317 33.34 -8.56 -14.57
N LEU A 318 32.88 -9.70 -14.05
CA LEU A 318 33.53 -10.99 -14.22
C LEU A 318 33.57 -11.48 -15.68
N SER A 319 32.63 -11.02 -16.50
CA SER A 319 32.47 -11.46 -17.90
C SER A 319 33.00 -10.44 -18.91
N THR A 320 32.85 -9.15 -18.63
CA THR A 320 33.14 -8.07 -19.58
C THR A 320 34.32 -7.18 -19.15
N ASN A 321 34.84 -7.36 -17.93
CA ASN A 321 35.87 -6.49 -17.31
C ASN A 321 35.42 -5.03 -17.14
N GLN A 322 34.13 -4.80 -17.23
CA GLN A 322 33.48 -3.50 -17.09
C GLN A 322 32.45 -3.60 -15.98
N THR A 323 32.30 -2.54 -15.20
CA THR A 323 31.29 -2.49 -14.14
C THR A 323 30.23 -1.46 -14.52
N ARG A 324 28.97 -1.88 -14.54
CA ARG A 324 27.82 -1.00 -14.80
C ARG A 324 27.38 -0.31 -13.52
N TYR A 325 27.50 -1.00 -12.39
CA TYR A 325 27.09 -0.52 -11.08
C TYR A 325 28.23 -0.59 -10.08
N THR A 326 28.29 0.38 -9.17
CA THR A 326 29.19 0.34 -8.01
C THR A 326 28.47 0.81 -6.76
N ALA A 327 28.89 0.30 -5.61
CA ALA A 327 28.41 0.75 -4.31
C ALA A 327 29.47 1.59 -3.59
N MET A 328 29.01 2.43 -2.67
CA MET A 328 29.81 3.04 -1.60
C MET A 328 29.20 2.67 -0.27
N TRP A 329 30.04 2.25 0.66
CA TRP A 329 29.63 1.81 1.97
C TRP A 329 30.27 2.69 3.04
N PHE A 330 29.43 3.24 3.92
CA PHE A 330 29.85 4.12 5.00
C PHE A 330 29.46 3.52 6.34
N LEU A 331 30.41 3.32 7.25
CA LEU A 331 30.13 2.75 8.57
C LEU A 331 29.45 3.80 9.47
N LYS A 332 28.27 3.51 10.00
CA LYS A 332 27.60 4.42 10.95
C LYS A 332 28.25 4.32 12.33
N PRO A 333 28.39 5.42 13.10
CA PRO A 333 28.85 5.40 14.50
C PRO A 333 28.00 4.48 15.41
N LYS A 334 28.56 4.04 16.54
CA LYS A 334 27.86 3.16 17.50
C LYS A 334 26.69 3.86 18.21
N GLN A 335 26.82 5.17 18.44
CA GLN A 335 25.84 5.98 19.16
C GLN A 335 25.37 7.14 18.29
N ALA A 336 24.05 7.41 18.32
CA ALA A 336 23.49 8.59 17.69
C ALA A 336 23.89 9.85 18.48
N LYS A 337 24.25 10.92 17.77
CA LYS A 337 24.63 12.18 18.39
C LYS A 337 23.38 13.07 18.49
N LYS A 338 22.94 13.35 19.71
CA LYS A 338 21.86 14.33 19.96
C LYS A 338 22.42 15.75 19.85
N LEU A 339 21.82 16.56 18.99
CA LEU A 339 22.09 17.99 18.91
C LEU A 339 21.27 18.77 19.97
N LEU A 340 21.74 19.98 20.29
CA LEU A 340 21.08 20.93 21.19
C LEU A 340 19.64 21.27 20.80
N ASN A 341 19.28 21.14 19.52
CA ASN A 341 17.93 21.37 19.01
C ASN A 341 16.98 20.15 19.16
N GLY A 342 17.42 19.08 19.84
CA GLY A 342 16.67 17.84 20.02
C GLY A 342 16.71 16.87 18.82
N SER A 343 17.39 17.21 17.72
CA SER A 343 17.54 16.31 16.57
C SER A 343 18.67 15.30 16.77
N GLU A 344 18.46 14.05 16.34
CA GLU A 344 19.46 12.98 16.39
C GLU A 344 20.19 12.83 15.04
N ILE A 345 21.51 13.00 15.04
CA ILE A 345 22.38 12.78 13.88
C ILE A 345 22.95 11.35 13.96
N HIS A 346 23.31 10.80 12.79
CA HIS A 346 23.80 9.42 12.60
C HIS A 346 22.73 8.34 12.81
N THR A 347 21.46 8.71 12.74
CA THR A 347 20.38 7.75 12.56
C THR A 347 20.12 7.59 11.06
N ALA A 348 19.63 6.42 10.64
CA ALA A 348 19.25 6.22 9.24
C ALA A 348 18.23 7.28 8.80
N ASN A 349 17.32 7.67 9.71
CA ASN A 349 16.28 8.67 9.47
C ASN A 349 16.85 10.05 9.18
N SER A 350 17.81 10.52 10.00
CA SER A 350 18.43 11.81 9.74
C SER A 350 19.35 11.78 8.53
N ALA A 351 20.05 10.68 8.27
CA ALA A 351 20.84 10.50 7.06
C ALA A 351 19.96 10.58 5.80
N TYR A 352 18.82 9.89 5.78
CA TYR A 352 17.88 9.97 4.66
C TYR A 352 17.27 11.36 4.49
N ASP A 353 16.87 12.02 5.57
CA ASP A 353 16.30 13.38 5.49
C ASP A 353 17.35 14.39 4.96
N LEU A 354 18.61 14.27 5.42
CA LEU A 354 19.73 15.06 4.91
C LEU A 354 19.95 14.77 3.42
N PHE A 355 19.94 13.50 3.03
CA PHE A 355 20.09 13.06 1.65
C PHE A 355 18.99 13.62 0.74
N ILE A 356 17.72 13.45 1.09
CA ILE A 356 16.60 13.91 0.26
C ILE A 356 16.59 15.44 0.12
N ARG A 357 16.86 16.17 1.22
CA ARG A 357 16.89 17.63 1.20
C ARG A 357 18.01 18.18 0.32
N HIS A 358 19.19 17.58 0.37
CA HIS A 358 20.37 18.10 -0.30
C HIS A 358 20.60 17.50 -1.70
N PHE A 359 20.19 16.26 -1.97
CA PHE A 359 20.55 15.53 -3.18
C PHE A 359 19.36 15.26 -4.08
N TYR A 360 18.26 14.71 -3.56
CA TYR A 360 17.14 14.32 -4.42
C TYR A 360 16.39 15.51 -5.03
N ARG A 361 16.33 16.66 -4.34
CA ARG A 361 15.71 17.90 -4.85
C ARG A 361 16.63 18.75 -5.73
N ASN A 362 17.94 18.46 -5.77
CA ASN A 362 18.91 19.26 -6.53
C ASN A 362 19.30 18.54 -7.84
N PRO A 363 18.93 19.06 -9.01
CA PRO A 363 19.29 18.46 -10.30
C PRO A 363 20.80 18.53 -10.62
N LYS A 364 21.61 19.14 -9.75
CA LYS A 364 23.05 19.36 -9.92
C LYS A 364 23.93 18.15 -9.59
N PHE A 365 23.38 17.06 -9.05
CA PHE A 365 24.18 15.90 -8.61
C PHE A 365 24.26 14.77 -9.64
N ASP A 366 23.58 14.93 -10.78
CA ASP A 366 23.97 14.25 -12.00
C ASP A 366 25.04 15.11 -12.68
N ASP A 367 26.31 14.78 -12.42
CA ASP A 367 27.45 15.55 -12.93
C ASP A 367 27.70 15.26 -14.43
N GLY A 368 26.79 14.57 -15.12
CA GLY A 368 26.93 14.07 -16.49
C GLY A 368 27.81 12.83 -16.63
N TRP A 369 28.58 12.49 -15.59
CA TRP A 369 29.47 11.31 -15.53
C TRP A 369 28.83 10.16 -14.74
N THR A 370 28.48 10.42 -13.48
CA THR A 370 27.86 9.42 -12.60
C THR A 370 26.58 9.95 -11.96
N ARG A 371 25.61 9.07 -11.72
CA ARG A 371 24.35 9.39 -11.04
C ARG A 371 24.06 8.37 -9.96
N ILE A 372 23.37 8.80 -8.90
CA ILE A 372 22.89 7.90 -7.84
C ILE A 372 21.70 7.12 -8.39
N SER A 373 21.81 5.80 -8.39
CA SER A 373 20.77 4.90 -8.90
C SER A 373 19.86 4.42 -7.78
N ALA A 374 20.43 4.04 -6.64
CA ALA A 374 19.69 3.41 -5.56
C ALA A 374 20.35 3.63 -4.18
N LEU A 375 19.59 3.33 -3.12
CA LEU A 375 20.02 3.46 -1.73
C LEU A 375 19.61 2.22 -0.96
N ASN A 376 20.41 1.85 0.03
CA ASN A 376 20.03 0.86 1.02
C ASN A 376 20.59 1.28 2.39
N PHE A 377 19.70 1.80 3.24
CA PHE A 377 20.01 2.06 4.65
C PHE A 377 19.20 1.07 5.46
N LEU A 378 19.84 0.36 6.38
CA LEU A 378 19.19 -0.65 7.22
C LEU A 378 17.99 -0.05 7.98
N ASP A 379 16.90 -0.81 8.06
CA ASP A 379 15.67 -0.55 8.83
C ASP A 379 14.90 0.75 8.54
N ILE A 380 15.31 1.56 7.56
CA ILE A 380 14.59 2.81 7.25
C ILE A 380 13.47 2.65 6.23
N ARG A 381 13.59 1.71 5.30
CA ARG A 381 12.70 1.60 4.14
C ARG A 381 11.23 1.60 4.56
N ILE A 382 10.91 0.82 5.59
CA ILE A 382 9.59 0.71 6.19
C ILE A 382 9.19 2.01 6.91
N SER A 383 10.06 2.57 7.75
CA SER A 383 9.80 3.83 8.48
C SER A 383 9.51 5.00 7.53
N THR A 384 10.28 5.11 6.44
CA THR A 384 10.07 6.12 5.39
C THR A 384 8.77 5.88 4.64
N ALA A 385 8.42 4.63 4.36
CA ALA A 385 7.14 4.31 3.72
C ALA A 385 5.98 4.81 4.60
N MET A 386 6.05 4.60 5.91
CA MET A 386 5.05 5.11 6.85
C MET A 386 4.99 6.65 6.92
N LYS A 387 6.15 7.32 6.89
CA LYS A 387 6.19 8.79 6.79
C LYS A 387 5.52 9.29 5.51
N GLN A 388 5.76 8.63 4.38
CA GLN A 388 5.18 8.97 3.09
C GLN A 388 3.66 8.74 3.08
N ILE A 389 3.19 7.59 3.57
CA ILE A 389 1.75 7.28 3.67
C ILE A 389 1.02 8.37 4.47
N ARG A 390 1.61 8.85 5.57
CA ARG A 390 1.02 9.94 6.36
C ARG A 390 0.92 11.24 5.56
N ALA A 391 1.89 11.56 4.71
CA ALA A 391 1.82 12.71 3.81
C ALA A 391 0.74 12.50 2.73
N ASP A 392 0.65 11.29 2.18
CA ASP A 392 -0.30 10.94 1.12
C ASP A 392 -1.76 10.91 1.61
N MET A 393 -2.01 10.81 2.92
CA MET A 393 -3.35 10.97 3.50
C MET A 393 -3.99 12.32 3.15
N PHE A 394 -3.20 13.35 2.78
CA PHE A 394 -3.75 14.60 2.25
C PHE A 394 -4.51 14.40 0.92
N PHE A 395 -4.05 13.49 0.05
CA PHE A 395 -4.77 13.17 -1.19
C PHE A 395 -6.11 12.48 -0.92
N VAL A 396 -6.22 11.72 0.19
CA VAL A 396 -7.50 11.17 0.62
C VAL A 396 -8.48 12.30 0.95
N ILE A 397 -8.04 13.34 1.68
CA ILE A 397 -8.88 14.52 1.98
C ILE A 397 -9.30 15.25 0.69
N LEU A 398 -8.40 15.39 -0.27
CA LEU A 398 -8.70 15.97 -1.58
C LEU A 398 -9.76 15.16 -2.34
N ALA A 399 -9.63 13.82 -2.35
CA ALA A 399 -10.60 12.93 -2.99
C ALA A 399 -11.98 13.03 -2.34
N ILE A 400 -12.05 13.08 -1.00
CA ILE A 400 -13.29 13.30 -0.26
C ILE A 400 -13.92 14.63 -0.68
N SER A 401 -13.14 15.70 -0.69
CA SER A 401 -13.61 17.03 -1.07
C SER A 401 -14.15 17.06 -2.50
N LEU A 402 -13.54 16.33 -3.43
CA LEU A 402 -14.03 16.19 -4.80
C LEU A 402 -15.36 15.45 -4.86
N ILE A 403 -15.51 14.31 -4.17
CA ILE A 403 -16.77 13.55 -4.15
C ILE A 403 -17.91 14.37 -3.52
N VAL A 404 -17.61 15.09 -2.43
CA VAL A 404 -18.57 16.02 -1.82
C VAL A 404 -18.95 17.13 -2.79
N GLY A 405 -17.99 17.71 -3.51
CA GLY A 405 -18.23 18.70 -4.57
C GLY A 405 -19.16 18.17 -5.66
N VAL A 406 -18.92 16.97 -6.16
CA VAL A 406 -19.78 16.31 -7.17
C VAL A 406 -21.19 16.06 -6.62
N THR A 407 -21.30 15.62 -5.36
CA THR A 407 -22.59 15.40 -4.69
C THR A 407 -23.39 16.70 -4.55
N ILE A 408 -22.73 17.80 -4.19
CA ILE A 408 -23.33 19.14 -4.13
C ILE A 408 -23.83 19.56 -5.52
N ILE A 409 -23.04 19.32 -6.57
CA ILE A 409 -23.40 19.67 -7.96
C ILE A 409 -24.61 18.85 -8.44
N TYR A 410 -24.64 17.54 -8.18
CA TYR A 410 -25.71 16.66 -8.63
C TYR A 410 -27.04 16.95 -7.89
N LEU A 411 -27.00 17.00 -6.56
CA LEU A 411 -28.20 17.22 -5.75
C LEU A 411 -28.60 18.70 -5.65
N ARG A 412 -27.71 19.63 -6.06
CA ARG A 412 -27.85 21.09 -5.89
C ARG A 412 -28.19 21.47 -4.44
N SER A 413 -27.58 20.78 -3.48
CA SER A 413 -27.86 20.98 -2.06
C SER A 413 -26.65 20.65 -1.19
N ILE A 414 -26.20 21.64 -0.42
CA ILE A 414 -25.06 21.49 0.51
C ILE A 414 -25.46 20.68 1.74
N THR A 415 -26.69 20.85 2.24
CA THR A 415 -27.16 20.16 3.46
C THR A 415 -27.23 18.66 3.27
N VAL A 416 -27.67 18.19 2.09
CA VAL A 416 -27.70 16.76 1.76
C VAL A 416 -26.30 16.17 1.70
N ALA A 417 -25.35 16.89 1.08
CA ALA A 417 -23.96 16.46 1.03
C ALA A 417 -23.35 16.39 2.44
N LEU A 418 -23.58 17.38 3.31
CA LEU A 418 -23.11 17.36 4.70
C LEU A 418 -23.71 16.19 5.49
N MET A 419 -25.01 15.97 5.38
CA MET A 419 -25.69 14.86 6.07
C MET A 419 -25.15 13.49 5.61
N THR A 420 -24.88 13.34 4.32
CA THR A 420 -24.29 12.11 3.75
C THR A 420 -22.93 11.83 4.39
N ASN A 421 -22.06 12.82 4.47
CA ASN A 421 -20.74 12.66 5.10
C ASN A 421 -20.83 12.36 6.60
N ILE A 422 -21.76 13.00 7.31
CA ILE A 422 -22.02 12.70 8.74
C ILE A 422 -22.43 11.23 8.90
N CYS A 423 -23.31 10.71 8.05
CA CYS A 423 -23.72 9.30 8.07
C CYS A 423 -22.55 8.36 7.79
N VAL A 424 -21.67 8.71 6.84
CA VAL A 424 -20.45 7.93 6.57
C VAL A 424 -19.54 7.89 7.80
N VAL A 425 -19.24 9.04 8.41
CA VAL A 425 -18.39 9.11 9.61
C VAL A 425 -18.98 8.28 10.76
N PHE A 426 -20.30 8.36 10.98
CA PHE A 426 -20.95 7.55 12.00
C PHE A 426 -21.00 6.05 11.68
N SER A 427 -21.12 5.68 10.41
CA SER A 427 -21.03 4.27 10.00
C SER A 427 -19.63 3.69 10.29
N PHE A 428 -18.58 4.49 10.09
CA PHE A 428 -17.21 4.15 10.49
C PHE A 428 -17.05 3.99 11.99
N ALA A 429 -17.61 4.92 12.77
CA ALA A 429 -17.55 4.86 14.22
C ALA A 429 -18.25 3.60 14.76
N CYS A 430 -19.42 3.25 14.21
CA CYS A 430 -20.15 2.04 14.59
C CYS A 430 -19.40 0.76 14.16
N ALA A 431 -18.79 0.76 12.98
CA ALA A 431 -17.95 -0.36 12.53
C ALA A 431 -16.70 -0.53 13.41
N TYR A 432 -16.06 0.57 13.81
CA TYR A 432 -14.92 0.55 14.73
C TYR A 432 -15.31 0.07 16.13
N PHE A 433 -16.48 0.46 16.63
CA PHE A 433 -17.06 -0.10 17.86
C PHE A 433 -17.25 -1.62 17.77
N ALA A 434 -17.89 -2.10 16.69
CA ALA A 434 -18.09 -3.53 16.47
C ALA A 434 -16.74 -4.28 16.38
N TYR A 435 -15.76 -3.68 15.70
CA TYR A 435 -14.43 -4.24 15.53
C TYR A 435 -13.64 -4.34 16.85
N LYS A 436 -13.56 -3.25 17.61
CA LYS A 436 -12.70 -3.13 18.79
C LYS A 436 -13.36 -3.65 20.06
N ILE A 437 -14.62 -3.29 20.31
CA ILE A 437 -15.33 -3.64 21.55
C ILE A 437 -16.09 -4.95 21.40
N ALA A 438 -16.90 -5.11 20.34
CA ALA A 438 -17.73 -6.29 20.22
C ALA A 438 -16.94 -7.55 19.87
N LEU A 439 -15.89 -7.42 19.04
CA LEU A 439 -15.03 -8.53 18.62
C LEU A 439 -13.68 -8.58 19.36
N GLY A 440 -13.31 -7.56 20.13
CA GLY A 440 -12.08 -7.56 20.92
C GLY A 440 -10.79 -7.60 20.10
N ILE A 441 -10.79 -7.03 18.88
CA ILE A 441 -9.64 -7.10 17.97
C ILE A 441 -8.72 -5.89 18.17
N ASP A 442 -7.46 -6.15 18.53
CA ASP A 442 -6.48 -5.10 18.80
C ASP A 442 -5.70 -4.63 17.58
N LEU A 443 -5.38 -5.55 16.66
CA LEU A 443 -4.62 -5.21 15.46
C LEU A 443 -5.50 -4.40 14.51
N PHE A 444 -5.06 -3.22 14.08
CA PHE A 444 -5.78 -2.43 13.07
C PHE A 444 -4.85 -2.12 11.88
N PRO A 445 -4.95 -2.90 10.79
CA PRO A 445 -4.13 -2.71 9.59
C PRO A 445 -4.29 -1.33 8.95
N TYR A 446 -3.20 -0.78 8.41
CA TYR A 446 -3.24 0.53 7.73
C TYR A 446 -4.16 0.54 6.50
N ILE A 447 -4.35 -0.59 5.81
CA ILE A 447 -5.28 -0.70 4.67
C ILE A 447 -6.72 -0.39 5.06
N ASN A 448 -7.08 -0.55 6.34
CA ASN A 448 -8.40 -0.16 6.82
C ASN A 448 -8.64 1.34 6.63
N LEU A 449 -7.60 2.18 6.59
CA LEU A 449 -7.75 3.60 6.27
C LEU A 449 -8.26 3.81 4.83
N MET A 450 -7.98 2.90 3.90
CA MET A 450 -8.50 2.98 2.53
C MET A 450 -10.00 2.80 2.46
N SER A 451 -10.60 2.10 3.43
CA SER A 451 -12.05 1.95 3.46
C SER A 451 -12.77 3.29 3.53
N THR A 452 -12.15 4.31 4.15
CA THR A 452 -12.70 5.67 4.30
C THR A 452 -13.21 6.26 2.99
N PHE A 453 -12.39 6.26 1.94
CA PHE A 453 -12.78 6.87 0.66
C PHE A 453 -13.63 5.92 -0.20
N ILE A 454 -13.44 4.61 -0.09
CA ILE A 454 -14.28 3.61 -0.79
C ILE A 454 -15.73 3.72 -0.30
N LEU A 455 -15.93 3.82 1.02
CA LEU A 455 -17.26 3.88 1.61
C LEU A 455 -18.02 5.16 1.24
N ILE A 456 -17.33 6.30 1.09
CA ILE A 456 -17.95 7.55 0.64
C ILE A 456 -18.53 7.38 -0.76
N GLY A 457 -17.79 6.73 -1.68
CA GLY A 457 -18.31 6.42 -3.01
C GLY A 457 -19.57 5.57 -2.99
N ILE A 458 -19.59 4.50 -2.18
CA ILE A 458 -20.76 3.62 -2.00
C ILE A 458 -21.93 4.37 -1.34
N SER A 459 -21.65 5.24 -0.37
CA SER A 459 -22.69 6.00 0.34
C SER A 459 -23.35 7.04 -0.57
N CYS A 460 -22.58 7.74 -1.40
CA CYS A 460 -23.11 8.67 -2.40
C CYS A 460 -24.06 7.97 -3.39
N ASP A 461 -23.73 6.75 -3.83
CA ASP A 461 -24.59 5.95 -4.71
C ASP A 461 -25.97 5.70 -4.07
N ASN A 462 -26.00 5.24 -2.81
CA ASN A 462 -27.25 5.04 -2.07
C ASN A 462 -28.08 6.32 -1.97
N VAL A 463 -27.43 7.46 -1.68
CA VAL A 463 -28.12 8.76 -1.57
C VAL A 463 -28.69 9.20 -2.91
N PHE A 464 -27.97 9.01 -4.01
CA PHE A 464 -28.48 9.34 -5.34
C PHE A 464 -29.70 8.51 -5.72
N VAL A 465 -29.69 7.20 -5.46
CA VAL A 465 -30.85 6.33 -5.69
C VAL A 465 -32.05 6.76 -4.84
N ILE A 466 -31.84 7.09 -3.57
CA ILE A 466 -32.92 7.53 -2.66
C ILE A 466 -33.54 8.86 -3.12
N PHE A 467 -32.71 9.86 -3.46
CA PHE A 467 -33.24 11.17 -3.89
C PHE A 467 -33.87 11.12 -5.28
N ASP A 468 -33.34 10.32 -6.21
CA ASP A 468 -33.94 10.16 -7.54
C ASP A 468 -35.31 9.48 -7.45
N ALA A 469 -35.42 8.42 -6.64
CA ALA A 469 -36.71 7.78 -6.36
C ALA A 469 -37.69 8.72 -5.66
N TRP A 470 -37.24 9.53 -4.70
CA TRP A 470 -38.08 10.52 -4.03
C TRP A 470 -38.65 11.57 -5.00
N TYR A 471 -37.80 12.11 -5.89
CA TYR A 471 -38.25 13.08 -6.90
C TYR A 471 -39.12 12.44 -7.99
N SER A 472 -38.93 11.16 -8.29
CA SER A 472 -39.83 10.41 -9.19
C SER A 472 -41.24 10.32 -8.61
N GLU A 473 -41.39 9.92 -7.34
CA GLU A 473 -42.69 9.86 -6.67
C GLU A 473 -43.34 11.26 -6.56
N LYS A 474 -42.53 12.30 -6.38
CA LYS A 474 -43.01 13.71 -6.38
C LYS A 474 -43.56 14.12 -7.75
N LEU A 475 -42.91 13.69 -8.82
CA LEU A 475 -43.36 13.93 -10.20
C LEU A 475 -44.67 13.20 -10.51
N ASP A 476 -44.85 11.98 -10.02
CA ASP A 476 -46.08 11.22 -10.23
C ASP A 476 -47.28 11.93 -9.57
N ILE A 477 -47.11 12.45 -8.35
CA ILE A 477 -48.14 13.26 -7.68
C ILE A 477 -48.42 14.56 -8.43
N TYR A 478 -47.38 15.21 -8.96
CA TYR A 478 -47.54 16.42 -9.80
C TYR A 478 -48.38 16.13 -11.06
N ASN A 479 -48.11 15.01 -11.73
CA ASN A 479 -48.83 14.58 -12.92
C ASN A 479 -50.28 14.18 -12.58
N GLU A 480 -50.52 13.48 -11.48
CA GLU A 480 -51.86 13.12 -11.02
C GLU A 480 -52.71 14.36 -10.69
N ALA A 481 -52.13 15.34 -10.00
CA ALA A 481 -52.80 16.60 -9.68
C ALA A 481 -53.20 17.39 -10.94
N ARG A 482 -52.34 17.41 -11.97
CA ARG A 482 -52.64 18.01 -13.28
C ARG A 482 -53.78 17.30 -13.99
N LEU A 483 -53.77 15.96 -14.02
CA LEU A 483 -54.84 15.17 -14.65
C LEU A 483 -56.20 15.38 -13.97
N GLN A 484 -56.20 15.59 -12.66
CA GLN A 484 -57.41 15.84 -11.87
C GLN A 484 -57.77 17.33 -11.76
N ASN A 485 -57.09 18.21 -12.51
CA ASN A 485 -57.34 19.65 -12.55
C ASN A 485 -57.26 20.32 -11.15
N ARG A 486 -56.40 19.80 -10.25
CA ARG A 486 -56.17 20.37 -8.91
C ARG A 486 -55.05 21.41 -8.94
N GLN A 487 -55.27 22.59 -8.36
CA GLN A 487 -54.22 23.61 -8.25
C GLN A 487 -53.10 23.16 -7.30
N ILE A 488 -51.86 23.47 -7.68
CA ILE A 488 -50.65 23.10 -6.93
C ILE A 488 -50.07 24.34 -6.25
N GLU A 489 -49.73 24.22 -4.96
CA GLU A 489 -49.05 25.26 -4.19
C GLU A 489 -47.52 25.10 -4.26
N PHE A 490 -46.79 26.21 -4.21
CA PHE A 490 -45.32 26.25 -4.27
C PHE A 490 -44.71 26.98 -3.06
N TYR A 491 -43.48 26.64 -2.65
CA TYR A 491 -42.79 27.19 -1.46
C TYR A 491 -42.34 28.68 -1.59
N GLY A 492 -42.78 29.40 -2.62
CA GLY A 492 -42.44 30.81 -2.83
C GLY A 492 -43.01 31.37 -4.14
N LYS A 493 -42.67 32.62 -4.48
CA LYS A 493 -43.00 33.19 -5.80
C LYS A 493 -42.16 32.50 -6.87
N LEU A 494 -42.82 31.88 -7.85
CA LEU A 494 -42.14 31.31 -9.01
C LEU A 494 -41.44 32.41 -9.80
N THR A 495 -40.29 32.10 -10.39
CA THR A 495 -39.69 32.98 -11.40
C THR A 495 -40.59 33.05 -12.63
N GLN A 496 -40.53 34.14 -13.40
CA GLN A 496 -41.31 34.28 -14.64
C GLN A 496 -41.14 33.09 -15.60
N GLN A 497 -39.94 32.50 -15.66
CA GLN A 497 -39.68 31.32 -16.49
C GLN A 497 -40.38 30.06 -15.97
N GLN A 498 -40.40 29.86 -14.65
CA GLN A 498 -41.07 28.72 -14.02
C GLN A 498 -42.59 28.86 -14.09
N GLU A 499 -43.13 30.07 -13.91
CA GLU A 499 -44.57 30.35 -14.02
C GLU A 499 -45.07 30.13 -15.45
N GLN A 500 -44.35 30.66 -16.44
CA GLN A 500 -44.65 30.39 -17.86
C GLN A 500 -44.59 28.89 -18.18
N GLN A 501 -43.64 28.16 -17.59
CA GLN A 501 -43.55 26.72 -17.79
C GLN A 501 -44.74 25.98 -17.17
N TYR A 502 -45.10 26.31 -15.93
CA TYR A 502 -46.25 25.73 -15.24
C TYR A 502 -47.55 25.89 -16.05
N HIS A 503 -47.79 27.08 -16.59
CA HIS A 503 -48.96 27.33 -17.45
C HIS A 503 -48.90 26.54 -18.75
N ARG A 504 -47.73 26.47 -19.43
CA ARG A 504 -47.56 25.64 -20.62
C ARG A 504 -47.90 24.17 -20.36
N ASP A 505 -47.41 23.65 -19.24
CA ASP A 505 -47.62 22.25 -18.85
C ASP A 505 -49.11 21.98 -18.57
N TRP A 506 -49.78 22.91 -17.88
CA TRP A 506 -51.21 22.85 -17.60
C TRP A 506 -52.06 22.91 -18.89
N ASP A 507 -51.79 23.88 -19.76
CA ASP A 507 -52.52 24.07 -21.02
C ASP A 507 -52.36 22.85 -21.94
N TYR A 508 -51.16 22.27 -21.99
CA TYR A 508 -50.90 21.04 -22.72
C TYR A 508 -51.76 19.88 -22.19
N THR A 509 -51.76 19.64 -20.88
CA THR A 509 -52.59 18.59 -20.26
C THR A 509 -54.08 18.78 -20.56
N MET A 510 -54.58 20.00 -20.44
CA MET A 510 -55.98 20.32 -20.75
C MET A 510 -56.32 20.11 -22.23
N SER A 511 -55.38 20.38 -23.14
CA SER A 511 -55.55 20.11 -24.57
C SER A 511 -55.67 18.61 -24.87
N VAL A 512 -54.87 17.77 -24.20
CA VAL A 512 -54.91 16.30 -24.34
C VAL A 512 -56.20 15.73 -23.76
N ILE A 513 -56.60 16.15 -22.56
CA ILE A 513 -57.86 15.71 -21.93
C ILE A 513 -59.05 16.07 -22.82
N ARG A 514 -59.09 17.30 -23.35
CA ARG A 514 -60.14 17.76 -24.28
C ARG A 514 -60.18 16.91 -25.55
N LYS A 515 -59.02 16.59 -26.12
CA LYS A 515 -58.91 15.71 -27.30
C LYS A 515 -59.48 14.33 -26.97
N LYS A 516 -59.10 13.71 -25.85
CA LYS A 516 -59.63 12.40 -25.41
C LYS A 516 -61.15 12.41 -25.19
N LEU A 517 -61.71 13.47 -24.61
CA LEU A 517 -63.16 13.62 -24.44
C LEU A 517 -63.88 13.70 -25.79
N LEU A 518 -63.35 14.46 -26.75
CA LEU A 518 -63.89 14.57 -28.11
C LEU A 518 -63.77 13.25 -28.89
N THR A 519 -62.70 12.49 -28.71
CA THR A 519 -62.55 11.16 -29.32
C THR A 519 -63.54 10.15 -28.73
N LYS A 520 -63.80 10.22 -27.42
CA LYS A 520 -64.82 9.39 -26.75
C LYS A 520 -66.25 9.72 -27.19
N GLU A 521 -66.55 11.00 -27.47
CA GLU A 521 -67.84 11.39 -28.04
C GLU A 521 -68.02 10.88 -29.48
N ASN A 522 -66.93 10.83 -30.28
CA ASN A 522 -66.96 10.32 -31.64
C ASN A 522 -66.92 8.77 -31.73
N GLN A 523 -66.37 8.06 -30.74
CA GLN A 523 -66.33 6.58 -30.68
C GLN A 523 -67.67 5.92 -30.30
N ASN A 524 -68.70 6.71 -29.92
CA ASN A 524 -70.07 6.19 -29.84
C ASN A 524 -70.69 5.93 -31.23
N GLN A 525 -69.96 6.19 -32.32
CA GLN A 525 -70.27 5.75 -33.69
C GLN A 525 -69.02 5.18 -34.35
N ALA A 526 -69.01 3.86 -34.56
CA ALA A 526 -68.01 3.04 -35.24
C ALA A 526 -66.88 2.45 -34.37
N ASP A 527 -66.89 1.12 -34.37
CA ASP A 527 -65.99 0.22 -33.67
C ASP A 527 -64.76 -0.13 -34.53
N SER A 528 -63.71 -0.63 -33.87
CA SER A 528 -62.45 -1.21 -34.38
C SER A 528 -61.33 -0.26 -34.88
N SER A 529 -60.36 0.03 -33.98
CA SER A 529 -58.88 0.05 -34.20
C SER A 529 -58.16 1.03 -33.25
N VAL A 530 -58.26 0.87 -31.93
CA VAL A 530 -57.76 1.88 -30.96
C VAL A 530 -56.51 1.43 -30.18
N GLU A 531 -56.08 0.17 -30.27
CA GLU A 531 -55.00 -0.34 -29.41
C GLU A 531 -53.60 0.27 -29.67
N ASN A 532 -53.33 0.85 -30.85
CA ASN A 532 -51.98 1.38 -31.14
C ASN A 532 -51.77 2.87 -30.79
N HIS A 533 -52.82 3.64 -30.48
CA HIS A 533 -52.70 5.08 -30.20
C HIS A 533 -52.65 5.43 -28.71
N GLU A 534 -53.01 4.49 -27.82
CA GLU A 534 -52.92 4.71 -26.37
C GLU A 534 -51.47 4.61 -25.87
N GLU A 535 -50.64 3.76 -26.47
CA GLU A 535 -49.22 3.59 -26.08
C GLU A 535 -48.34 4.80 -26.45
N GLU A 536 -48.58 5.48 -27.59
CA GLU A 536 -47.80 6.67 -27.99
C GLU A 536 -48.17 7.95 -27.21
N GLU A 537 -49.41 8.04 -26.68
CA GLU A 537 -49.86 9.23 -25.93
C GLU A 537 -49.47 9.17 -24.43
N GLU A 538 -49.29 7.98 -23.82
CA GLU A 538 -48.68 7.84 -22.49
C GLU A 538 -47.17 8.18 -22.52
N GLU A 539 -46.45 7.77 -23.58
CA GLU A 539 -45.01 8.00 -23.75
C GLU A 539 -44.62 9.50 -23.93
N TYR A 540 -45.59 10.39 -24.19
CA TYR A 540 -45.33 11.84 -24.32
C TYR A 540 -45.56 12.63 -23.01
N PHE A 541 -46.41 12.15 -22.09
CA PHE A 541 -46.63 12.81 -20.79
C PHE A 541 -45.37 12.79 -19.90
N ASP A 542 -44.54 11.75 -20.06
CA ASP A 542 -43.24 11.58 -19.37
C ASP A 542 -42.14 12.56 -19.80
N ARG A 543 -42.33 13.31 -20.89
CA ARG A 543 -41.27 14.18 -21.46
C ARG A 543 -41.09 15.53 -20.75
N ILE A 544 -42.02 15.94 -19.89
CA ILE A 544 -41.95 17.25 -19.22
C ILE A 544 -41.29 17.10 -17.84
N LYS A 545 -39.98 16.82 -17.83
CA LYS A 545 -39.15 16.89 -16.62
C LYS A 545 -38.50 18.27 -16.53
N ASN A 546 -39.14 19.21 -15.81
CA ASN A 546 -38.41 20.37 -15.29
C ASN A 546 -38.14 20.17 -13.79
N PRO A 547 -36.96 19.61 -13.42
CA PRO A 547 -36.65 19.24 -12.04
C PRO A 547 -36.71 20.44 -11.09
N ASP A 548 -36.46 21.65 -11.59
CA ASP A 548 -36.48 22.89 -10.80
C ASP A 548 -37.89 23.34 -10.42
N LEU A 549 -38.91 22.99 -11.22
CA LEU A 549 -40.32 23.26 -10.90
C LEU A 549 -40.84 22.27 -9.86
N ILE A 550 -40.51 20.98 -10.03
CA ILE A 550 -40.97 19.89 -9.16
C ILE A 550 -40.41 20.04 -7.74
N ARG A 551 -39.16 20.48 -7.59
CA ARG A 551 -38.55 20.74 -6.26
C ARG A 551 -39.35 21.77 -5.45
N MET A 552 -39.85 22.82 -6.10
CA MET A 552 -40.59 23.92 -5.45
C MET A 552 -42.03 23.57 -5.06
N MET A 553 -42.56 22.43 -5.52
CA MET A 553 -43.92 21.98 -5.20
C MET A 553 -44.06 21.68 -3.71
N LYS A 554 -45.11 22.25 -3.10
CA LYS A 554 -45.47 22.01 -1.70
C LYS A 554 -46.22 20.69 -1.57
N VAL A 555 -45.83 19.91 -0.57
CA VAL A 555 -46.35 18.56 -0.33
C VAL A 555 -47.00 18.49 1.05
N ASN A 556 -48.19 17.90 1.14
CA ASN A 556 -48.90 17.68 2.40
C ASN A 556 -48.37 16.44 3.13
N ASP A 557 -48.62 16.32 4.44
CA ASP A 557 -48.17 15.17 5.24
C ASP A 557 -48.69 13.82 4.70
N GLU A 558 -49.96 13.74 4.26
CA GLU A 558 -50.51 12.52 3.63
C GLU A 558 -49.81 12.15 2.32
N GLN A 559 -49.48 13.16 1.50
CA GLN A 559 -48.74 12.96 0.25
C GLN A 559 -47.30 12.50 0.55
N MET A 560 -46.64 13.06 1.56
CA MET A 560 -45.32 12.60 2.01
C MET A 560 -45.34 11.14 2.49
N ILE A 561 -46.40 10.70 3.17
CA ILE A 561 -46.56 9.30 3.59
C ILE A 561 -46.69 8.39 2.37
N GLN A 562 -47.48 8.79 1.38
CA GLN A 562 -47.64 8.04 0.12
C GLN A 562 -46.29 7.94 -0.62
N MET A 563 -45.61 9.07 -0.82
CA MET A 563 -44.29 9.13 -1.47
C MET A 563 -43.25 8.27 -0.72
N MET A 564 -43.25 8.32 0.62
CA MET A 564 -42.34 7.51 1.44
C MET A 564 -42.59 6.00 1.26
N GLY A 565 -43.87 5.60 1.13
CA GLY A 565 -44.23 4.23 0.80
C GLY A 565 -43.69 3.79 -0.56
N GLY A 566 -43.85 4.63 -1.59
CA GLY A 566 -43.31 4.38 -2.93
C GLY A 566 -41.77 4.33 -2.96
N LEU A 567 -41.12 5.30 -2.29
CA LEU A 567 -39.66 5.34 -2.11
C LEU A 567 -39.13 4.05 -1.49
N LEU A 568 -39.69 3.61 -0.36
CA LEU A 568 -39.22 2.39 0.31
C LEU A 568 -39.48 1.14 -0.53
N ARG A 569 -40.56 1.10 -1.32
CA ARG A 569 -40.87 -0.04 -2.21
C ARG A 569 -39.84 -0.18 -3.34
N HIS A 570 -39.45 0.92 -3.96
CA HIS A 570 -38.57 0.91 -5.13
C HIS A 570 -37.08 1.02 -4.78
N ALA A 571 -36.70 1.94 -3.89
CA ALA A 571 -35.30 2.23 -3.59
C ALA A 571 -34.71 1.31 -2.53
N ALA A 572 -35.47 0.91 -1.49
CA ALA A 572 -34.90 0.15 -0.38
C ALA A 572 -34.43 -1.25 -0.80
N ALA A 573 -35.14 -1.90 -1.72
CA ALA A 573 -34.73 -3.19 -2.27
C ALA A 573 -33.42 -3.08 -3.06
N SER A 574 -33.31 -2.06 -3.92
CA SER A 574 -32.10 -1.79 -4.69
C SER A 574 -30.89 -1.52 -3.78
N VAL A 575 -31.04 -0.59 -2.83
CA VAL A 575 -30.01 -0.19 -1.86
C VAL A 575 -29.61 -1.34 -0.93
N PHE A 576 -30.55 -2.21 -0.55
CA PHE A 576 -30.27 -3.41 0.24
C PHE A 576 -29.44 -4.41 -0.56
N VAL A 577 -29.84 -4.73 -1.80
CA VAL A 577 -29.14 -5.72 -2.63
C VAL A 577 -27.71 -5.26 -2.92
N THR A 578 -27.51 -3.99 -3.28
CA THR A 578 -26.16 -3.44 -3.54
C THR A 578 -25.28 -3.48 -2.29
N SER A 579 -25.80 -3.00 -1.15
CA SER A 579 -25.03 -2.95 0.09
C SER A 579 -24.76 -4.34 0.68
N PHE A 580 -25.74 -5.24 0.65
CA PHE A 580 -25.61 -6.61 1.15
C PHE A 580 -24.63 -7.42 0.31
N THR A 581 -24.73 -7.38 -1.02
CA THR A 581 -23.80 -8.10 -1.90
C THR A 581 -22.38 -7.59 -1.75
N THR A 582 -22.19 -6.26 -1.64
CA THR A 582 -20.86 -5.66 -1.43
C THR A 582 -20.29 -6.04 -0.06
N SER A 583 -21.08 -5.93 1.02
CA SER A 583 -20.67 -6.31 2.37
C SER A 583 -20.34 -7.81 2.47
N ALA A 584 -21.18 -8.67 1.88
CA ALA A 584 -20.96 -10.12 1.83
C ALA A 584 -19.66 -10.48 1.11
N ALA A 585 -19.36 -9.82 -0.02
CA ALA A 585 -18.11 -10.01 -0.74
C ALA A 585 -16.89 -9.71 0.16
N PHE A 586 -16.91 -8.62 0.93
CA PHE A 586 -15.83 -8.32 1.87
C PHE A 586 -15.76 -9.30 3.03
N PHE A 587 -16.89 -9.79 3.55
CA PHE A 587 -16.87 -10.84 4.59
C PHE A 587 -16.29 -12.16 4.09
N THR A 588 -16.37 -12.48 2.79
CA THR A 588 -15.72 -13.71 2.26
C THR A 588 -14.21 -13.73 2.45
N ASN A 589 -13.56 -12.56 2.61
CA ASN A 589 -12.13 -12.46 2.91
C ASN A 589 -11.75 -13.13 4.24
N MET A 590 -12.72 -13.41 5.12
CA MET A 590 -12.51 -14.18 6.35
C MET A 590 -12.02 -15.60 6.12
N ILE A 591 -12.27 -16.16 4.93
CA ILE A 591 -11.81 -17.50 4.54
C ILE A 591 -10.29 -17.54 4.35
N THR A 592 -9.66 -16.40 4.07
CA THR A 592 -8.20 -16.32 3.88
C THR A 592 -7.46 -16.59 5.18
N ARG A 593 -6.20 -17.08 5.12
CA ARG A 593 -5.37 -17.35 6.32
C ARG A 593 -4.48 -16.18 6.73
N ILE A 594 -4.60 -15.04 6.04
CA ILE A 594 -3.77 -13.86 6.24
C ILE A 594 -4.58 -12.85 7.04
N ALA A 595 -4.16 -12.61 8.29
CA ALA A 595 -4.86 -11.72 9.22
C ALA A 595 -5.08 -10.32 8.62
N TYR A 596 -4.10 -9.80 7.88
CA TYR A 596 -4.21 -8.50 7.21
C TYR A 596 -5.42 -8.38 6.27
N VAL A 597 -5.68 -9.40 5.45
CA VAL A 597 -6.79 -9.43 4.48
C VAL A 597 -8.11 -9.71 5.18
N GLN A 598 -8.08 -10.60 6.17
CA GLN A 598 -9.20 -10.92 7.04
C GLN A 598 -9.76 -9.66 7.73
N LEU A 599 -8.90 -8.93 8.43
CA LEU A 599 -9.29 -7.74 9.20
C LEU A 599 -9.78 -6.60 8.32
N PHE A 600 -9.20 -6.43 7.13
CA PHE A 600 -9.70 -5.49 6.13
C PHE A 600 -11.11 -5.83 5.65
N GLY A 601 -11.35 -7.09 5.28
CA GLY A 601 -12.66 -7.54 4.84
C GLY A 601 -13.72 -7.43 5.94
N LEU A 602 -13.37 -7.79 7.18
CA LEU A 602 -14.25 -7.69 8.33
C LEU A 602 -14.66 -6.24 8.61
N PHE A 603 -13.68 -5.32 8.69
CA PHE A 603 -13.92 -3.91 8.96
C PHE A 603 -14.75 -3.25 7.85
N MET A 604 -14.38 -3.46 6.58
CA MET A 604 -15.13 -2.94 5.44
C MET A 604 -16.55 -3.50 5.38
N GLY A 605 -16.73 -4.80 5.63
CA GLY A 605 -18.02 -5.47 5.65
C GLY A 605 -18.98 -4.82 6.66
N PHE A 606 -18.53 -4.59 7.90
CA PHE A 606 -19.31 -3.88 8.92
C PHE A 606 -19.57 -2.41 8.54
N SER A 607 -18.57 -1.70 8.03
CA SER A 607 -18.72 -0.30 7.59
C SER A 607 -19.83 -0.15 6.54
N ILE A 608 -19.89 -1.05 5.55
CA ILE A 608 -20.95 -1.04 4.52
C ILE A 608 -22.31 -1.40 5.13
N LEU A 609 -22.36 -2.40 6.01
CA LEU A 609 -23.60 -2.82 6.67
C LEU A 609 -24.19 -1.69 7.53
N PHE A 610 -23.37 -1.03 8.34
CA PHE A 610 -23.82 0.12 9.12
C PHE A 610 -24.17 1.32 8.22
N ASN A 611 -23.43 1.56 7.14
CA ASN A 611 -23.78 2.61 6.17
C ASN A 611 -25.14 2.35 5.50
N PHE A 612 -25.48 1.10 5.19
CA PHE A 612 -26.81 0.71 4.73
C PHE A 612 -27.89 1.03 5.78
N LEU A 613 -27.67 0.65 7.03
CA LEU A 613 -28.60 0.94 8.13
C LEU A 613 -28.81 2.45 8.29
N MET A 614 -27.74 3.26 8.22
CA MET A 614 -27.83 4.73 8.25
C MET A 614 -28.54 5.30 7.02
N SER A 615 -28.35 4.70 5.84
CA SER A 615 -29.01 5.15 4.61
C SER A 615 -30.54 4.96 4.71
N ILE A 616 -31.01 3.78 5.13
CA ILE A 616 -32.45 3.50 5.22
C ILE A 616 -33.12 4.21 6.41
N THR A 617 -32.40 4.47 7.50
CA THR A 617 -32.98 5.13 8.68
C THR A 617 -32.75 6.64 8.71
N MET A 618 -31.49 7.09 8.74
CA MET A 618 -31.14 8.50 8.89
C MET A 618 -31.31 9.29 7.59
N ILE A 619 -30.86 8.80 6.43
CA ILE A 619 -31.01 9.54 5.17
C ILE A 619 -32.48 9.63 4.78
N VAL A 620 -33.24 8.53 4.83
CA VAL A 620 -34.69 8.55 4.53
C VAL A 620 -35.46 9.48 5.49
N SER A 621 -35.13 9.50 6.79
CA SER A 621 -35.70 10.47 7.73
C SER A 621 -35.31 11.92 7.39
N PHE A 622 -34.06 12.10 6.95
CA PHE A 622 -33.55 13.40 6.54
C PHE A 622 -34.23 13.93 5.28
N VAL A 623 -34.61 13.08 4.32
CA VAL A 623 -35.37 13.50 3.12
C VAL A 623 -36.66 14.25 3.51
N ILE A 624 -37.40 13.76 4.51
CA ILE A 624 -38.62 14.43 5.00
C ILE A 624 -38.30 15.76 5.68
N VAL A 625 -37.26 15.80 6.52
CA VAL A 625 -36.82 17.04 7.18
C VAL A 625 -36.34 18.05 6.14
N TYR A 626 -35.66 17.58 5.10
CA TYR A 626 -35.16 18.37 4.00
C TYR A 626 -36.30 19.04 3.23
N GLU A 627 -37.36 18.31 2.89
CA GLU A 627 -38.57 18.87 2.26
C GLU A 627 -39.33 19.84 3.19
N LYS A 628 -39.46 19.52 4.48
CA LYS A 628 -40.19 20.37 5.45
C LYS A 628 -39.47 21.67 5.80
N VAL A 629 -38.14 21.65 5.86
CA VAL A 629 -37.34 22.76 6.43
C VAL A 629 -36.33 23.31 5.44
N CYS A 630 -35.54 22.46 4.79
CA CYS A 630 -34.42 22.92 3.96
C CYS A 630 -34.87 23.53 2.62
N GLU A 631 -35.83 22.92 1.93
CA GLU A 631 -36.40 23.47 0.68
C GLU A 631 -37.06 24.85 0.89
N PRO A 632 -38.00 25.05 1.84
CA PRO A 632 -38.57 26.38 2.07
C PRO A 632 -37.55 27.41 2.57
N LEU A 633 -36.56 26.98 3.37
CA LEU A 633 -35.47 27.86 3.82
C LEU A 633 -34.57 28.27 2.64
N SER A 634 -34.24 27.34 1.76
CA SER A 634 -33.44 27.57 0.54
C SER A 634 -34.16 28.55 -0.40
N ALA A 635 -35.46 28.34 -0.62
CA ALA A 635 -36.31 29.23 -1.41
C ALA A 635 -36.39 30.65 -0.83
N ARG A 636 -36.35 30.79 0.51
CA ARG A 636 -36.44 32.08 1.21
C ARG A 636 -35.11 32.82 1.31
N LEU A 637 -34.00 32.13 1.56
CA LEU A 637 -32.67 32.75 1.69
C LEU A 637 -31.99 33.02 0.34
N GLY A 638 -32.41 32.37 -0.74
CA GLY A 638 -31.75 32.54 -2.04
C GLY A 638 -30.27 32.16 -2.02
N LEU A 639 -29.87 31.25 -1.13
CA LEU A 639 -28.47 30.87 -0.86
C LEU A 639 -27.73 30.35 -2.10
N PHE A 640 -28.46 29.80 -3.08
CA PHE A 640 -27.92 29.40 -4.38
C PHE A 640 -27.88 30.52 -5.43
N ASN A 641 -28.60 31.64 -5.24
CA ASN A 641 -28.54 32.80 -6.15
C ASN A 641 -27.20 33.57 -6.06
N HIS A 642 -26.31 33.17 -5.14
CA HIS A 642 -25.00 33.80 -4.95
C HIS A 642 -23.84 33.02 -5.59
N PHE A 643 -24.09 31.82 -6.15
CA PHE A 643 -23.14 31.25 -7.10
C PHE A 643 -23.12 32.14 -8.34
N PRO A 644 -21.95 32.42 -8.93
CA PRO A 644 -21.87 33.33 -10.08
C PRO A 644 -22.80 32.81 -11.17
N SER A 645 -23.68 33.66 -11.69
CA SER A 645 -24.69 33.31 -12.72
C SER A 645 -24.13 32.58 -13.95
N LEU A 646 -22.81 32.66 -14.18
CA LEU A 646 -22.05 31.86 -15.13
C LEU A 646 -22.02 30.36 -14.79
N PHE A 647 -21.78 30.01 -13.52
CA PHE A 647 -21.75 28.63 -13.03
C PHE A 647 -23.12 27.97 -13.15
N ASP A 648 -24.21 28.68 -12.84
CA ASP A 648 -25.56 28.14 -13.00
C ASP A 648 -25.92 27.92 -14.47
N LYS A 649 -25.52 28.84 -15.37
CA LYS A 649 -25.74 28.68 -16.82
C LYS A 649 -24.93 27.51 -17.40
N THR A 650 -23.66 27.37 -17.02
CA THR A 650 -22.81 26.26 -17.48
C THR A 650 -23.30 24.93 -16.90
N LEU A 651 -23.66 24.89 -15.61
CA LEU A 651 -24.20 23.72 -14.96
C LEU A 651 -25.54 23.29 -15.56
N ALA A 652 -26.47 24.22 -15.77
CA ALA A 652 -27.76 23.94 -16.41
C ALA A 652 -27.59 23.48 -17.88
N SER A 653 -26.58 23.98 -18.60
CA SER A 653 -26.26 23.46 -19.94
C SER A 653 -25.67 22.05 -19.87
N LEU A 654 -24.80 21.77 -18.90
CA LEU A 654 -24.19 20.47 -18.71
C LEU A 654 -25.22 19.41 -18.29
N THR A 655 -26.14 19.75 -17.38
CA THR A 655 -27.24 18.86 -16.97
C THR A 655 -28.18 18.56 -18.15
N ARG A 656 -28.52 19.56 -18.97
CA ARG A 656 -29.33 19.34 -20.18
C ARG A 656 -28.62 18.45 -21.20
N LEU A 657 -27.33 18.71 -21.46
CA LEU A 657 -26.54 17.88 -22.36
C LEU A 657 -26.45 16.44 -21.85
N SER A 658 -26.18 16.25 -20.56
CA SER A 658 -26.17 14.94 -19.90
C SER A 658 -27.52 14.23 -20.11
N HIS A 659 -28.64 14.88 -19.80
CA HIS A 659 -29.97 14.31 -19.97
C HIS A 659 -30.22 13.87 -21.42
N VAL A 660 -29.89 14.68 -22.42
CA VAL A 660 -30.06 14.31 -23.85
C VAL A 660 -29.17 13.12 -24.23
N ILE A 661 -27.92 13.10 -23.76
CA ILE A 661 -27.02 11.98 -24.00
C ILE A 661 -27.57 10.68 -23.40
N PHE A 662 -27.97 10.70 -22.12
CA PHE A 662 -28.41 9.50 -21.40
C PHE A 662 -29.81 9.00 -21.80
N THR A 663 -30.74 9.90 -22.12
CA THR A 663 -32.14 9.50 -22.44
C THR A 663 -32.36 9.26 -23.93
N VAL A 664 -31.63 9.95 -24.81
CA VAL A 664 -31.86 9.87 -26.26
C VAL A 664 -30.73 9.12 -26.96
N HIS A 665 -29.48 9.55 -26.77
CA HIS A 665 -28.37 9.02 -27.56
C HIS A 665 -27.93 7.61 -27.12
N ILE A 666 -27.75 7.38 -25.82
CA ILE A 666 -27.30 6.08 -25.30
C ILE A 666 -28.30 4.96 -25.61
N PRO A 667 -29.61 5.08 -25.34
CA PRO A 667 -30.57 4.01 -25.64
C PRO A 667 -30.68 3.72 -27.13
N ARG A 668 -30.70 4.76 -27.98
CA ARG A 668 -30.69 4.59 -29.45
C ARG A 668 -29.42 3.89 -29.93
N LEU A 669 -28.26 4.21 -29.36
CA LEU A 669 -26.99 3.56 -29.66
C LEU A 669 -27.04 2.07 -29.26
N ILE A 670 -27.47 1.77 -28.04
CA ILE A 670 -27.55 0.40 -27.51
C ILE A 670 -28.52 -0.44 -28.35
N ILE A 671 -29.71 0.06 -28.65
CA ILE A 671 -30.73 -0.68 -29.41
C ILE A 671 -30.27 -0.91 -30.85
N LYS A 672 -29.74 0.13 -31.51
CA LYS A 672 -29.29 0.04 -32.91
C LYS A 672 -28.04 -0.84 -33.08
N LEU A 673 -27.12 -0.81 -32.12
CA LEU A 673 -25.86 -1.57 -32.17
C LEU A 673 -25.88 -2.84 -31.30
N ARG A 674 -27.03 -3.32 -30.83
CA ARG A 674 -27.12 -4.38 -29.80
C ARG A 674 -26.31 -5.63 -30.12
N TYR A 675 -26.41 -6.15 -31.35
CA TYR A 675 -25.68 -7.37 -31.74
C TYR A 675 -24.18 -7.12 -31.86
N ILE A 676 -23.77 -5.94 -32.32
CA ILE A 676 -22.36 -5.54 -32.39
C ILE A 676 -21.79 -5.42 -30.98
N LEU A 677 -22.49 -4.76 -30.06
CA LEU A 677 -22.06 -4.62 -28.67
C LEU A 677 -21.95 -5.97 -27.97
N ILE A 678 -22.94 -6.86 -28.12
CA ILE A 678 -22.90 -8.21 -27.56
C ILE A 678 -21.69 -8.98 -28.10
N LEU A 679 -21.47 -8.97 -29.42
CA LEU A 679 -20.34 -9.64 -30.05
C LEU A 679 -19.00 -9.07 -29.53
N VAL A 680 -18.87 -7.76 -29.45
CA VAL A 680 -17.66 -7.07 -28.98
C VAL A 680 -17.37 -7.41 -27.52
N PHE A 681 -18.34 -7.30 -26.61
CA PHE A 681 -18.15 -7.65 -25.20
C PHE A 681 -17.92 -9.15 -24.99
N PHE A 682 -18.54 -10.01 -25.80
CA PHE A 682 -18.29 -11.46 -25.76
C PHE A 682 -16.86 -11.78 -26.21
N CYS A 683 -16.38 -11.19 -27.30
CA CYS A 683 -15.00 -11.31 -27.75
C CYS A 683 -14.01 -10.78 -26.71
N PHE A 684 -14.26 -9.60 -26.11
CA PHE A 684 -13.43 -9.07 -25.02
C PHE A 684 -13.44 -9.98 -23.79
N GLY A 685 -14.59 -10.60 -23.46
CA GLY A 685 -14.70 -11.59 -22.38
C GLY A 685 -13.84 -12.82 -22.64
N ILE A 686 -13.90 -13.39 -23.86
CA ILE A 686 -13.06 -14.54 -24.25
C ILE A 686 -11.57 -14.17 -24.22
N ILE A 687 -11.21 -13.02 -24.80
CA ILE A 687 -9.82 -12.53 -24.78
C ILE A 687 -9.35 -12.34 -23.33
N GLY A 688 -10.18 -11.75 -22.47
CA GLY A 688 -9.90 -11.60 -21.04
C GLY A 688 -9.65 -12.94 -20.35
N LEU A 689 -10.49 -13.95 -20.61
CA LEU A 689 -10.30 -15.31 -20.08
C LEU A 689 -9.00 -15.95 -20.57
N ILE A 690 -8.66 -15.81 -21.86
CA ILE A 690 -7.40 -16.32 -22.42
C ILE A 690 -6.18 -15.63 -21.77
N ILE A 691 -6.24 -14.31 -21.56
CA ILE A 691 -5.16 -13.55 -20.93
C ILE A 691 -4.95 -13.99 -19.47
N VAL A 692 -6.04 -14.15 -18.72
CA VAL A 692 -6.00 -14.53 -17.29
C VAL A 692 -5.56 -15.98 -17.08
N PHE A 693 -6.01 -16.92 -17.92
CA PHE A 693 -5.76 -18.36 -17.72
C PHE A 693 -4.66 -18.98 -18.60
N TYR A 694 -4.39 -18.43 -19.79
CA TYR A 694 -3.47 -19.04 -20.76
C TYR A 694 -2.13 -18.30 -20.94
N HIS A 695 -2.10 -17.02 -21.29
CA HIS A 695 -0.84 -16.25 -21.39
C HIS A 695 -1.17 -14.74 -21.43
N PRO A 696 -0.58 -13.90 -20.55
CA PRO A 696 0.57 -14.12 -19.68
C PRO A 696 0.28 -14.87 -18.36
N LYS A 697 -0.99 -15.18 -18.05
CA LYS A 697 -1.45 -15.76 -16.77
C LYS A 697 -1.18 -14.86 -15.56
N LEU A 698 -1.98 -15.03 -14.52
CA LEU A 698 -1.66 -14.45 -13.20
C LEU A 698 -0.51 -15.25 -12.56
N SER A 699 0.72 -14.76 -12.69
CA SER A 699 1.88 -15.34 -12.01
C SER A 699 2.03 -14.75 -10.60
N PRO A 700 2.31 -15.55 -9.56
CA PRO A 700 2.68 -15.01 -8.26
C PRO A 700 3.94 -14.14 -8.37
N PRO A 701 4.15 -13.18 -7.45
CA PRO A 701 5.35 -12.36 -7.45
C PRO A 701 6.60 -13.27 -7.36
N LYS A 702 7.53 -13.10 -8.30
CA LYS A 702 8.78 -13.88 -8.35
C LYS A 702 9.75 -13.51 -7.22
N SER A 703 9.63 -12.29 -6.70
CA SER A 703 10.41 -11.80 -5.58
C SER A 703 9.71 -12.14 -4.27
N ARG A 704 10.48 -12.58 -3.27
CA ARG A 704 10.01 -12.79 -1.89
C ARG A 704 9.83 -11.46 -1.12
N ARG A 705 10.24 -10.34 -1.73
CA ARG A 705 10.30 -9.00 -1.12
C ARG A 705 8.99 -8.26 -1.40
N TYR A 706 8.45 -7.55 -0.40
CA TYR A 706 7.30 -6.66 -0.61
C TYR A 706 7.74 -5.37 -1.29
N GLN A 707 6.88 -4.79 -2.14
CA GLN A 707 7.10 -3.48 -2.76
C GLN A 707 6.27 -2.42 -2.00
N PHE A 708 6.91 -1.37 -1.50
CA PHE A 708 6.24 -0.28 -0.77
C PHE A 708 6.16 1.01 -1.58
N PHE A 709 7.18 1.32 -2.38
CA PHE A 709 7.19 2.50 -3.23
C PHE A 709 7.05 2.13 -4.72
N GLN A 710 6.97 3.14 -5.59
CA GLN A 710 7.12 2.94 -7.04
C GLN A 710 8.52 2.40 -7.36
N LEU A 711 8.66 1.60 -8.43
CA LEU A 711 9.94 1.01 -8.86
C LEU A 711 11.02 2.07 -9.21
N THR A 712 10.62 3.31 -9.43
CA THR A 712 11.51 4.45 -9.66
C THR A 712 12.18 4.95 -8.37
N HIS A 713 11.61 4.64 -7.21
CA HIS A 713 12.12 5.08 -5.92
C HIS A 713 13.47 4.40 -5.60
N PRO A 714 14.49 5.11 -5.09
CA PRO A 714 15.82 4.55 -4.87
C PRO A 714 15.86 3.25 -4.03
N PHE A 715 15.04 3.16 -2.97
CA PHE A 715 14.95 1.94 -2.16
C PHE A 715 14.35 0.74 -2.91
N GLU A 716 13.35 0.96 -3.78
CA GLU A 716 12.73 -0.13 -4.55
C GLU A 716 13.61 -0.55 -5.72
N ARG A 717 14.28 0.43 -6.34
CA ARG A 717 15.24 0.17 -7.41
C ARG A 717 16.40 -0.69 -6.91
N PHE A 718 16.86 -0.46 -5.68
CA PHE A 718 17.85 -1.34 -5.06
C PHE A 718 17.32 -2.78 -4.99
N GLU A 719 16.17 -2.98 -4.34
CA GLU A 719 15.62 -4.31 -4.03
C GLU A 719 15.25 -5.13 -5.27
N TYR A 720 14.74 -4.49 -6.33
CA TYR A 720 14.25 -5.20 -7.51
C TYR A 720 15.19 -5.18 -8.72
N GLN A 721 16.13 -4.23 -8.81
CA GLN A 721 17.02 -4.12 -9.98
C GLN A 721 18.50 -4.31 -9.63
N MET A 722 18.98 -3.76 -8.51
CA MET A 722 20.43 -3.69 -8.22
C MET A 722 20.94 -4.79 -7.29
N ARG A 723 20.15 -5.23 -6.32
CA ARG A 723 20.55 -6.25 -5.34
C ARG A 723 21.08 -7.52 -6.01
N ASP A 724 20.36 -8.00 -7.03
CA ASP A 724 20.71 -9.21 -7.79
C ASP A 724 21.87 -8.98 -8.80
N GLN A 725 22.56 -7.84 -8.73
CA GLN A 725 23.79 -7.55 -9.47
C GLN A 725 25.05 -7.77 -8.64
N PHE A 726 24.98 -7.72 -7.31
CA PHE A 726 26.16 -7.86 -6.45
C PHE A 726 26.27 -9.30 -5.94
N LEU A 727 27.50 -9.83 -5.93
CA LEU A 727 27.75 -11.23 -5.54
C LEU A 727 27.39 -11.50 -4.08
N SER A 728 27.56 -10.52 -3.19
CA SER A 728 27.22 -10.67 -1.77
C SER A 728 25.79 -11.16 -1.57
N TYR A 729 24.81 -10.47 -2.15
CA TYR A 729 23.40 -10.84 -2.02
C TYR A 729 23.05 -12.11 -2.82
N ILE A 730 23.64 -12.31 -4.00
CA ILE A 730 23.44 -13.54 -4.77
C ILE A 730 23.91 -14.75 -3.98
N ASN A 731 25.07 -14.64 -3.34
CA ASN A 731 25.66 -15.71 -2.57
C ASN A 731 24.95 -15.92 -1.24
N GLU A 732 24.48 -14.86 -0.58
CA GLU A 732 23.59 -14.94 0.58
C GLU A 732 22.31 -15.71 0.24
N ASP A 733 21.66 -15.38 -0.87
CA ASP A 733 20.47 -16.09 -1.34
C ASP A 733 20.77 -17.54 -1.71
N LYS A 734 21.91 -17.81 -2.37
CA LYS A 734 22.36 -19.17 -2.68
C LYS A 734 22.64 -19.99 -1.44
N ASP A 735 23.34 -19.44 -0.44
CA ASP A 735 23.63 -20.14 0.81
C ASP A 735 22.33 -20.50 1.53
N ASN A 736 21.37 -19.56 1.57
CA ASN A 736 20.05 -19.78 2.16
C ASN A 736 19.23 -20.86 1.42
N VAL A 737 19.47 -21.08 0.13
CA VAL A 737 18.75 -22.06 -0.70
C VAL A 737 19.45 -23.42 -0.78
N THR A 738 20.77 -23.44 -0.85
CA THR A 738 21.57 -24.67 -1.07
C THR A 738 21.68 -25.53 0.17
N ASN A 739 21.87 -24.92 1.34
CA ASN A 739 21.93 -25.61 2.63
C ASN A 739 20.90 -25.01 3.59
N PRO A 740 19.58 -25.26 3.39
CA PRO A 740 18.59 -24.82 4.35
C PRO A 740 18.89 -25.48 5.70
N LEU A 741 19.01 -24.67 6.76
CA LEU A 741 19.18 -25.19 8.11
C LEU A 741 17.89 -25.93 8.51
N LEU A 742 17.90 -27.24 8.41
CA LEU A 742 16.79 -28.10 8.82
C LEU A 742 16.91 -28.38 10.32
N ILE A 743 16.02 -27.79 11.10
CA ILE A 743 15.95 -28.00 12.55
C ILE A 743 14.77 -28.92 12.82
N PHE A 744 15.05 -30.11 13.37
CA PHE A 744 14.04 -31.04 13.85
C PHE A 744 13.89 -30.88 15.37
N VAL A 745 12.71 -30.47 15.82
CA VAL A 745 12.38 -30.31 17.24
C VAL A 745 11.30 -31.33 17.59
N PHE A 746 11.50 -32.05 18.69
CA PHE A 746 10.56 -33.03 19.23
C PHE A 746 10.14 -32.63 20.64
N GLY A 747 8.98 -33.12 21.09
CA GLY A 747 8.48 -32.88 22.45
C GLY A 747 7.71 -31.57 22.63
N ILE A 748 7.41 -30.85 21.54
CA ILE A 748 6.63 -29.60 21.54
C ILE A 748 5.54 -29.72 20.49
N GLU A 749 4.31 -29.38 20.85
CA GLU A 749 3.18 -29.37 19.92
C GLU A 749 3.31 -28.18 18.94
N ASP A 750 3.00 -28.39 17.65
CA ASP A 750 3.14 -27.38 16.60
C ASP A 750 1.96 -26.38 16.52
N THR A 751 1.18 -26.29 17.61
CA THR A 751 0.04 -25.38 17.72
C THR A 751 0.49 -24.01 18.21
N ASP A 752 0.39 -23.01 17.34
CA ASP A 752 0.45 -21.61 17.79
C ASP A 752 -0.84 -21.27 18.54
N LEU A 753 -0.71 -21.07 19.86
CA LEU A 753 -1.80 -20.69 20.75
C LEU A 753 -2.17 -19.20 20.64
N VAL A 754 -1.37 -18.38 19.95
CA VAL A 754 -1.67 -16.96 19.76
C VAL A 754 -2.77 -16.81 18.73
N HIS A 755 -3.83 -16.10 19.10
CA HIS A 755 -4.94 -15.86 18.19
C HIS A 755 -4.49 -14.93 17.04
N PRO A 756 -4.81 -15.24 15.76
CA PRO A 756 -4.26 -14.56 14.59
C PRO A 756 -4.47 -13.04 14.51
N PHE A 757 -5.46 -12.53 15.26
CA PHE A 757 -5.86 -11.12 15.25
C PHE A 757 -5.15 -10.26 16.32
N TYR A 758 -4.25 -10.86 17.10
CA TYR A 758 -3.46 -10.14 18.11
C TYR A 758 -2.00 -9.95 17.66
N PRO A 759 -1.40 -8.81 18.02
CA PRO A 759 -0.01 -8.52 17.71
C PRO A 759 0.94 -9.54 18.35
N GLU A 760 2.11 -9.72 17.74
CA GLU A 760 3.12 -10.75 18.07
C GLU A 760 3.64 -10.66 19.51
N ASP A 761 3.54 -9.48 20.11
CA ASP A 761 4.00 -9.16 21.46
C ASP A 761 2.89 -9.17 22.53
N SER A 762 1.67 -9.61 22.21
CA SER A 762 0.62 -9.72 23.23
C SER A 762 1.08 -10.72 24.30
N LYS A 763 1.31 -10.22 25.51
CA LYS A 763 1.58 -11.04 26.70
C LYS A 763 0.43 -12.05 26.82
N ILE A 764 0.71 -13.32 26.52
CA ILE A 764 -0.12 -14.39 27.05
C ILE A 764 0.29 -14.49 28.51
N ASN A 765 -0.64 -14.10 29.40
CA ASN A 765 -0.58 -14.51 30.80
C ASN A 765 -0.89 -16.00 30.92
#